data_AF-A0A813S5L7-F1
#
_entry.id   AF-A0A813S5L7-F1
#
_cell.length_a   1.000
_cell.length_b   1.000
_cell.length_c   1.000
_cell.angle_alpha   90.00
_cell.angle_beta   90.00
_cell.angle_gamma   90.00
#
_symmetry.space_group_name_H-M   'P 1'
#
loop_
_entity.id
_entity.type
_entity.pdbx_description
1 polymer ?
#
loop_
_entity_poly.entity_id
_entity_poly.type
_entity_poly.pdbx_seq_one_letter_code
_entity_poly.pdbx_strand_id
1 'polypeptide(L)'
;MERNACSSTNKDSRKNNRRIWFDWIQLIAAILVPIVIAVYTVVDNKSNESIANANRRSDLQIAEDQRLNEIQLGEQSRKEDRALNIDQQEENILLQYQTFLSRLIIEHGNYLQKSSEAKIVAQFMTLTALDQLNVNRKRILLRSLHHANLINFLKTEKSFNASIVNLDQADLSHIQFGLSSNRIDKLPMYRYIDWNYVWLPRTILVNASFRHTILDHTTFTESVMDSIDMGFATHTIHQSRTNFVGASLIKANMSNVRFRLTDFSFTNLLLSQMDNFECIECNFSHSILAKVNLNYSIISHTFYLSKDRLLFDYTNFSHALIHSASFKAINFTKSDWSNVQASQIGIYNSIFTNAIMDKSSLIKSTIQDSVFEDVNFYETDFSYAKFYNVTFINLNMHVVNMSFISCEYCFFINVNFEDMIWTHISLRYSKFRDCSIDTNELFENSIDIFESKLINGTNEYNLGKIDSFHRILYIIRIKTGNRIPIETHMNVYLTIFGQVNQTRETELKSNDYQLNRFQNGHINNFTYLFNNFGQIKSIMIRYYENTQKTKWFLDWIEVDIPIRDEFYKFTCFCWIEKSEVTNQYQIELKPSEIIQKNIFVTYEVTVYTGDARGVTVGAHVHLKIYGEYRNSDTYRLHESKTNSNSFQRNQKDIFHVNSLYLGKLNKIDVSLLDGLGSSSWFLLRIEIRDTRINNTYFEFDFQDNIRNRNGLHGEYPPSEILLSKYYIINDLTFFQISVITSDSLGSGTDANVYIIIFDSFKNTGKIPLKNSKTYKNPFEQGHRDEFHIELTEFDSPIKIKIGHDNSGFGTDWSLDRVEIERPSLNQKWIFPYGKKLTQLNEEKRIEIELYPETN
;
A
#
# COMPACT_ATOMS: atom_id res chain seq x y z
N MET A 1 46.89 -5.45 165.12
CA MET A 1 47.49 -4.22 165.69
C MET A 1 47.49 -3.18 164.57
N GLU A 2 46.53 -2.26 164.63
CA GLU A 2 46.75 -0.79 164.76
C GLU A 2 46.87 -0.11 163.37
N ARG A 3 46.34 1.07 163.03
CA ARG A 3 45.51 2.13 163.64
C ARG A 3 45.23 3.20 162.54
N ASN A 4 44.07 3.90 162.62
CA ASN A 4 43.80 5.34 162.29
C ASN A 4 43.96 5.85 160.82
N ALA A 5 43.31 6.89 160.24
CA ALA A 5 42.22 7.88 160.49
C ALA A 5 42.06 8.70 159.14
N CYS A 6 40.87 9.00 158.55
CA CYS A 6 39.97 10.18 158.68
C CYS A 6 39.90 11.20 157.47
N SER A 7 38.67 11.45 156.98
CA SER A 7 38.07 12.64 156.24
C SER A 7 38.59 13.05 154.84
N SER A 8 37.84 13.55 153.83
CA SER A 8 36.63 14.41 153.74
C SER A 8 36.06 14.45 152.27
N THR A 9 34.78 14.13 152.04
CA THR A 9 33.62 14.98 151.61
C THR A 9 33.53 15.61 150.20
N ASN A 10 32.54 15.14 149.44
CA ASN A 10 31.40 15.91 148.86
C ASN A 10 31.66 16.90 147.70
N LYS A 11 32.10 16.38 146.54
CA LYS A 11 32.09 17.10 145.24
C LYS A 11 31.52 16.25 144.07
N ASP A 12 30.64 15.30 144.41
CA ASP A 12 30.30 14.14 143.55
C ASP A 12 29.04 14.25 142.66
N SER A 13 28.12 15.22 142.79
CA SER A 13 26.84 15.09 142.06
C SER A 13 26.69 15.90 140.76
N ARG A 14 27.30 17.09 140.63
CA ARG A 14 27.12 17.96 139.44
C ARG A 14 28.14 17.76 138.32
N LYS A 15 29.31 17.18 138.61
CA LYS A 15 30.36 16.90 137.62
C LYS A 15 30.10 15.61 136.83
N ASN A 16 29.36 14.67 137.40
CA ASN A 16 29.04 13.40 136.74
C ASN A 16 28.01 13.54 135.61
N ASN A 17 26.92 14.32 135.77
CA ASN A 17 25.91 14.44 134.70
C ASN A 17 26.38 15.20 133.45
N ARG A 18 27.29 16.19 133.57
CA ARG A 18 27.91 16.84 132.39
C ARG A 18 28.95 15.96 131.71
N ARG A 19 29.70 15.15 132.46
CA ARG A 19 30.61 14.15 131.89
C ARG A 19 29.82 13.09 131.12
N ILE A 20 28.75 12.54 131.70
CA ILE A 20 27.94 11.52 131.04
C ILE A 20 27.37 12.02 129.70
N TRP A 21 26.82 13.25 129.61
CA TRP A 21 26.30 13.78 128.33
C TRP A 21 27.40 14.07 127.29
N PHE A 22 28.56 14.59 127.71
CA PHE A 22 29.72 14.75 126.83
C PHE A 22 30.34 13.42 126.41
N ASP A 23 30.33 12.42 127.29
CA ASP A 23 30.78 11.05 127.00
C ASP A 23 29.81 10.39 126.01
N TRP A 24 28.49 10.60 126.13
CA TRP A 24 27.51 10.14 125.15
C TRP A 24 27.64 10.86 123.80
N ILE A 25 27.94 12.16 123.77
CA ILE A 25 28.22 12.88 122.50
C ILE A 25 29.54 12.41 121.89
N GLN A 26 30.59 12.21 122.69
CA GLN A 26 31.85 11.65 122.21
C GLN A 26 31.66 10.23 121.69
N LEU A 27 30.82 9.42 122.34
CA LEU A 27 30.55 8.05 121.93
C LEU A 27 29.65 8.01 120.69
N ILE A 28 28.65 8.88 120.58
CA ILE A 28 27.82 9.06 119.38
C ILE A 28 28.67 9.60 118.22
N ALA A 29 29.54 10.58 118.44
CA ALA A 29 30.43 11.11 117.40
C ALA A 29 31.53 10.11 117.01
N ALA A 30 32.09 9.36 117.96
CA ALA A 30 33.05 8.29 117.70
C ALA A 30 32.45 7.13 116.90
N ILE A 31 31.13 6.96 116.92
CA ILE A 31 30.42 5.97 116.10
C ILE A 31 29.93 6.59 114.78
N LEU A 32 29.35 7.80 114.80
CA LEU A 32 28.78 8.44 113.62
C LEU A 32 29.84 8.91 112.61
N VAL A 33 30.98 9.44 113.05
CA VAL A 33 32.01 9.94 112.12
C VAL A 33 32.59 8.81 111.25
N PRO A 34 33.00 7.65 111.81
CA PRO A 34 33.41 6.50 111.01
C PRO A 34 32.30 5.96 110.12
N ILE A 35 31.04 5.95 110.57
CA ILE A 35 29.90 5.51 109.76
C ILE A 35 29.65 6.46 108.59
N VAL A 36 29.69 7.77 108.80
CA VAL A 36 29.51 8.77 107.73
C VAL A 36 30.67 8.69 106.73
N ILE A 37 31.91 8.52 107.20
CA ILE A 37 33.07 8.29 106.33
C ILE A 37 32.91 6.96 105.57
N ALA A 38 32.47 5.89 106.22
CA ALA A 38 32.23 4.59 105.59
C ALA A 38 31.11 4.66 104.53
N VAL A 39 30.01 5.36 104.82
CA VAL A 39 28.91 5.56 103.87
C VAL A 39 29.35 6.46 102.72
N TYR A 40 30.05 7.57 103.00
CA TYR A 40 30.58 8.46 101.96
C TYR A 40 31.60 7.73 101.08
N THR A 41 32.54 6.97 101.64
CA THR A 41 33.51 6.18 100.86
C THR A 41 32.84 5.09 100.04
N VAL A 42 31.80 4.42 100.54
CA VAL A 42 31.04 3.44 99.77
C VAL A 42 30.23 4.11 98.65
N VAL A 43 29.59 5.25 98.91
CA VAL A 43 28.83 6.01 97.90
C VAL A 43 29.74 6.61 96.84
N ASP A 44 30.87 7.20 97.24
CA ASP A 44 31.85 7.78 96.34
C ASP A 44 32.52 6.69 95.49
N ASN A 45 32.89 5.56 96.08
CA ASN A 45 33.44 4.43 95.33
C ASN A 45 32.41 3.83 94.35
N LYS A 46 31.13 3.71 94.75
CA LYS A 46 30.05 3.24 93.87
C LYS A 46 29.70 4.26 92.77
N SER A 47 29.80 5.56 93.07
CA SER A 47 29.64 6.65 92.11
C SER A 47 30.78 6.63 91.09
N ASN A 48 32.04 6.55 91.55
CA ASN A 48 33.22 6.44 90.71
C ASN A 48 33.19 5.17 89.84
N GLU A 49 32.74 4.04 90.39
CA GLU A 49 32.54 2.80 89.64
C GLU A 49 31.43 2.96 88.57
N SER A 50 30.33 3.65 88.90
CA SER A 50 29.25 3.92 87.95
C SER A 50 29.70 4.83 86.79
N ILE A 51 30.49 5.86 87.07
CA ILE A 51 31.07 6.78 86.08
C ILE A 51 32.10 6.05 85.23
N ALA A 52 32.98 5.25 85.83
CA ALA A 52 33.96 4.44 85.12
C ALA A 52 33.30 3.41 84.20
N ASN A 53 32.19 2.79 84.63
CA ASN A 53 31.42 1.86 83.82
C ASN A 53 30.64 2.56 82.69
N ALA A 54 30.11 3.77 82.93
CA ALA A 54 29.48 4.58 81.89
C ALA A 54 30.50 5.00 80.82
N ASN A 55 31.68 5.47 81.23
CA ASN A 55 32.77 5.82 80.32
C ASN A 55 33.24 4.60 79.53
N ARG A 56 33.45 3.44 80.18
CA ARG A 56 33.81 2.20 79.47
C ARG A 56 32.77 1.77 78.44
N ARG A 57 31.47 1.92 78.73
CA ARG A 57 30.39 1.64 77.76
C ARG A 57 30.40 2.64 76.60
N SER A 58 30.59 3.92 76.89
CA SER A 58 30.74 4.95 75.86
C SER A 58 31.95 4.69 74.97
N ASP A 59 33.10 4.33 75.54
CA ASP A 59 34.32 4.02 74.80
C ASP A 59 34.15 2.76 73.93
N LEU A 60 33.47 1.73 74.45
CA LEU A 60 33.10 0.54 73.69
C LEU A 60 32.18 0.89 72.52
N GLN A 61 31.17 1.74 72.74
CA GLN A 61 30.24 2.16 71.70
C GLN A 61 30.96 2.99 70.61
N ILE A 62 31.81 3.94 71.01
CA ILE A 62 32.62 4.74 70.07
C ILE A 62 33.56 3.84 69.26
N ALA A 63 34.19 2.85 69.90
CA ALA A 63 35.06 1.90 69.22
C ALA A 63 34.28 0.98 68.26
N GLU A 64 33.07 0.55 68.63
CA GLU A 64 32.18 -0.23 67.74
C GLU A 64 31.72 0.60 66.54
N ASP A 65 31.31 1.86 66.76
CA ASP A 65 30.90 2.78 65.70
C ASP A 65 32.06 3.09 64.74
N GLN A 66 33.27 3.31 65.27
CA GLN A 66 34.48 3.48 64.46
C GLN A 66 34.77 2.23 63.63
N ARG A 67 34.70 1.04 64.24
CA ARG A 67 34.91 -0.23 63.54
C ARG A 67 33.90 -0.44 62.41
N LEU A 68 32.63 -0.12 62.64
CA LEU A 68 31.59 -0.23 61.62
C LEU A 68 31.82 0.75 60.47
N ASN A 69 32.22 1.99 60.79
CA ASN A 69 32.55 3.00 59.78
C ASN A 69 33.77 2.58 58.94
N GLU A 70 34.82 2.03 59.56
CA GLU A 70 35.99 1.48 58.85
C GLU A 70 35.62 0.31 57.94
N ILE A 71 34.75 -0.59 58.38
CA ILE A 71 34.23 -1.69 57.54
C ILE A 71 33.48 -1.13 56.34
N GLN A 72 32.60 -0.14 56.55
CA GLN A 72 31.82 0.48 55.48
C GLN A 72 32.72 1.21 54.47
N LEU A 73 33.71 1.99 54.93
CA LEU A 73 34.69 2.65 54.08
C LEU A 73 35.55 1.64 53.31
N GLY A 74 35.98 0.56 53.98
CA GLY A 74 36.73 -0.52 53.35
C GLY A 74 35.92 -1.27 52.29
N GLU A 75 34.63 -1.51 52.52
CA GLU A 75 33.73 -2.09 51.52
C GLU A 75 33.50 -1.15 50.34
N GLN A 76 33.36 0.15 50.58
CA GLN A 76 33.22 1.14 49.53
C GLN A 76 34.47 1.22 48.65
N SER A 77 35.66 1.33 49.25
CA SER A 77 36.93 1.36 48.53
C SER A 77 37.14 0.07 47.71
N ARG A 78 36.82 -1.10 48.26
CA ARG A 78 36.87 -2.37 47.49
C ARG A 78 35.93 -2.38 46.30
N LYS A 79 34.74 -1.75 46.40
CA LYS A 79 33.81 -1.62 45.26
C LYS A 79 34.38 -0.68 44.21
N GLU A 80 34.97 0.44 44.61
CA GLU A 80 35.63 1.41 43.73
C GLU A 80 36.83 0.78 43.00
N ASP A 81 37.71 0.07 43.71
CA ASP A 81 38.87 -0.62 43.11
C ASP A 81 38.46 -1.70 42.11
N ARG A 82 37.40 -2.46 42.41
CA ARG A 82 36.84 -3.44 41.47
C ARG A 82 36.29 -2.76 40.22
N ALA A 83 35.56 -1.66 40.37
CA ALA A 83 35.01 -0.91 39.25
C ALA A 83 36.13 -0.34 38.36
N LEU A 84 37.20 0.21 38.96
CA LEU A 84 38.36 0.72 38.24
C LEU A 84 39.09 -0.38 37.46
N ASN A 85 39.27 -1.57 38.05
CA ASN A 85 39.92 -2.70 37.39
C ASN A 85 39.10 -3.19 36.17
N ILE A 86 37.77 -3.33 36.32
CA ILE A 86 36.87 -3.66 35.21
C ILE A 86 36.97 -2.60 34.12
N ASP A 87 36.97 -1.32 34.49
CA ASP A 87 37.07 -0.21 33.54
C ASP A 87 38.37 -0.25 32.72
N GLN A 88 39.51 -0.51 33.39
CA GLN A 88 40.80 -0.69 32.73
C GLN A 88 40.84 -1.92 31.81
N GLN A 89 40.21 -3.02 32.21
CA GLN A 89 40.12 -4.23 31.37
C GLN A 89 39.37 -3.95 30.07
N GLU A 90 38.21 -3.31 30.16
CA GLU A 90 37.41 -2.94 28.99
C GLU A 90 38.11 -1.92 28.08
N GLU A 91 38.86 -0.96 28.62
CA GLU A 91 39.69 -0.04 27.83
C GLU A 91 40.77 -0.78 27.05
N ASN A 92 41.46 -1.71 27.70
CA ASN A 92 42.48 -2.53 27.06
C ASN A 92 41.91 -3.37 25.91
N ILE A 93 40.71 -3.95 26.08
CA ILE A 93 40.00 -4.69 25.02
C ILE A 93 39.74 -3.78 23.81
N LEU A 94 39.26 -2.56 24.04
CA LEU A 94 38.97 -1.63 22.96
C LEU A 94 40.24 -1.22 22.19
N LEU A 95 41.35 -0.96 22.89
CA LEU A 95 42.65 -0.63 22.29
C LEU A 95 43.21 -1.78 21.46
N GLN A 96 43.12 -3.02 21.98
CA GLN A 96 43.54 -4.22 21.26
C GLN A 96 42.71 -4.40 19.98
N TYR A 97 41.39 -4.25 20.09
CA TYR A 97 40.49 -4.35 18.94
C TYR A 97 40.79 -3.27 17.88
N GLN A 98 40.98 -2.02 18.27
CA GLN A 98 41.33 -0.93 17.35
C GLN A 98 42.65 -1.20 16.63
N THR A 99 43.64 -1.75 17.34
CA THR A 99 44.93 -2.13 16.76
C THR A 99 44.77 -3.26 15.74
N PHE A 100 44.00 -4.29 16.09
CA PHE A 100 43.66 -5.39 15.19
C PHE A 100 42.99 -4.88 13.91
N LEU A 101 41.95 -4.06 14.05
CA LEU A 101 41.17 -3.58 12.92
C LEU A 101 41.97 -2.62 12.03
N SER A 102 42.84 -1.80 12.61
CA SER A 102 43.79 -0.97 11.87
C SER A 102 44.76 -1.81 11.04
N ARG A 103 45.33 -2.87 11.62
CA ARG A 103 46.21 -3.80 10.89
C ARG A 103 45.47 -4.49 9.75
N LEU A 104 44.25 -4.98 10.03
CA LEU A 104 43.43 -5.65 9.03
C LEU A 104 43.16 -4.74 7.81
N ILE A 105 42.82 -3.47 8.05
CA ILE A 105 42.61 -2.47 7.00
C ILE A 105 43.90 -2.19 6.23
N ILE A 106 45.06 -2.07 6.91
CA ILE A 106 46.35 -1.83 6.26
C ILE A 106 46.76 -3.01 5.37
N GLU A 107 46.58 -4.25 5.87
CA GLU A 107 47.01 -5.47 5.17
C GLU A 107 46.12 -5.80 3.97
N HIS A 108 44.80 -5.62 4.09
CA HIS A 108 43.84 -6.06 3.09
C HIS A 108 43.26 -4.90 2.24
N GLY A 109 43.45 -3.64 2.64
CA GLY A 109 43.11 -2.44 1.87
C GLY A 109 41.75 -2.49 1.16
N ASN A 110 41.74 -2.12 -0.13
CA ASN A 110 40.55 -2.15 -1.00
C ASN A 110 39.99 -3.56 -1.29
N TYR A 111 40.65 -4.64 -0.83
CA TYR A 111 40.22 -6.02 -1.04
C TYR A 111 39.44 -6.62 0.15
N LEU A 112 39.30 -5.91 1.27
CA LEU A 112 38.51 -6.36 2.44
C LEU A 112 37.07 -6.72 2.09
N GLN A 113 36.49 -6.05 1.09
CA GLN A 113 35.15 -6.34 0.59
C GLN A 113 35.07 -7.67 -0.18
N LYS A 114 36.19 -8.18 -0.68
CA LYS A 114 36.28 -9.39 -1.52
C LYS A 114 36.80 -10.63 -0.77
N SER A 115 37.49 -10.47 0.35
CA SER A 115 37.97 -11.61 1.16
C SER A 115 36.90 -12.10 2.14
N SER A 116 36.46 -13.34 1.95
CA SER A 116 35.55 -14.04 2.88
C SER A 116 36.18 -14.26 4.25
N GLU A 117 37.45 -14.64 4.28
CA GLU A 117 38.17 -14.99 5.50
C GLU A 117 38.38 -13.75 6.39
N ALA A 118 38.81 -12.63 5.80
CA ALA A 118 39.00 -11.39 6.53
C ALA A 118 37.69 -10.87 7.15
N LYS A 119 36.55 -11.02 6.45
CA LYS A 119 35.23 -10.66 6.99
C LYS A 119 34.82 -11.54 8.17
N ILE A 120 35.07 -12.85 8.09
CA ILE A 120 34.78 -13.79 9.19
C ILE A 120 35.63 -13.46 10.41
N VAL A 121 36.93 -13.20 10.23
CA VAL A 121 37.82 -12.85 11.34
C VAL A 121 37.43 -11.48 11.92
N ALA A 122 37.13 -10.49 11.08
CA ALA A 122 36.62 -9.19 11.54
C ALA A 122 35.34 -9.37 12.36
N GLN A 123 34.36 -10.11 11.84
CA GLN A 123 33.11 -10.41 12.54
C GLN A 123 33.38 -11.07 13.91
N PHE A 124 34.17 -12.13 13.95
CA PHE A 124 34.47 -12.85 15.20
C PHE A 124 35.11 -11.92 16.24
N MET A 125 36.11 -11.14 15.83
CA MET A 125 36.79 -10.20 16.72
C MET A 125 35.86 -9.06 17.18
N THR A 126 34.98 -8.56 16.30
CA THR A 126 34.00 -7.54 16.66
C THR A 126 32.99 -8.06 17.67
N LEU A 127 32.43 -9.25 17.44
CA LEU A 127 31.46 -9.85 18.35
C LEU A 127 32.08 -10.16 19.71
N THR A 128 33.31 -10.69 19.73
CA THR A 128 34.05 -10.96 20.97
C THR A 128 34.33 -9.68 21.76
N ALA A 129 34.73 -8.61 21.06
CA ALA A 129 34.93 -7.32 21.70
C ALA A 129 33.61 -6.75 22.23
N LEU A 130 32.52 -6.80 21.45
CA LEU A 130 31.22 -6.32 21.91
C LEU A 130 30.76 -7.05 23.17
N ASP A 131 30.86 -8.37 23.23
CA ASP A 131 30.41 -9.19 24.36
C ASP A 131 31.06 -8.78 25.70
N GLN A 132 32.32 -8.34 25.67
CA GLN A 132 33.08 -7.97 26.87
C GLN A 132 32.98 -6.49 27.25
N LEU A 133 32.35 -5.64 26.43
CA LEU A 133 32.28 -4.20 26.64
C LEU A 133 30.96 -3.78 27.29
N ASN A 134 31.02 -2.79 28.19
CA ASN A 134 29.82 -2.14 28.68
C ASN A 134 29.07 -1.36 27.58
N VAL A 135 27.81 -0.98 27.86
CA VAL A 135 26.92 -0.29 26.91
C VAL A 135 27.53 1.00 26.34
N ASN A 136 28.27 1.77 27.16
CA ASN A 136 28.89 3.02 26.73
C ASN A 136 30.02 2.76 25.72
N ARG A 137 30.88 1.78 25.98
CA ARG A 137 31.98 1.40 25.09
C ARG A 137 31.48 0.69 23.82
N LYS A 138 30.45 -0.17 23.92
CA LYS A 138 29.74 -0.74 22.75
C LYS A 138 29.28 0.38 21.80
N ARG A 139 28.63 1.43 22.33
CA ARG A 139 28.18 2.58 21.54
C ARG A 139 29.33 3.33 20.85
N ILE A 140 30.44 3.57 21.56
CA ILE A 140 31.62 4.23 20.99
C ILE A 140 32.17 3.39 19.83
N LEU A 141 32.37 2.10 20.06
CA LEU A 141 32.85 1.16 19.05
C LEU A 141 31.96 1.15 17.80
N LEU A 142 30.63 1.01 17.96
CA LEU A 142 29.68 0.99 16.85
C LEU A 142 29.69 2.30 16.05
N ARG A 143 29.78 3.46 16.72
CA ARG A 143 29.90 4.75 16.03
C ARG A 143 31.21 4.85 15.24
N SER A 144 32.32 4.37 15.80
CA SER A 144 33.60 4.33 15.08
C SER A 144 33.51 3.43 13.83
N LEU A 145 32.87 2.26 13.93
CA LEU A 145 32.67 1.35 12.80
C LEU A 145 31.73 1.95 11.74
N HIS A 146 30.67 2.62 12.16
CA HIS A 146 29.75 3.34 11.27
C HIS A 146 30.45 4.45 10.49
N HIS A 147 31.17 5.34 11.17
CA HIS A 147 31.91 6.43 10.53
C HIS A 147 32.99 5.93 9.57
N ALA A 148 33.56 4.75 9.83
CA ALA A 148 34.51 4.09 8.94
C ALA A 148 33.84 3.32 7.78
N ASN A 149 32.50 3.37 7.65
CA ASN A 149 31.70 2.62 6.67
C ASN A 149 31.94 1.10 6.71
N LEU A 150 32.21 0.55 7.90
CA LEU A 150 32.51 -0.87 8.06
C LEU A 150 31.25 -1.71 8.28
N ILE A 151 30.19 -1.13 8.86
CA ILE A 151 28.92 -1.82 9.11
C ILE A 151 27.79 -1.39 8.16
N ASN A 152 28.09 -0.48 7.23
CA ASN A 152 27.13 0.02 6.24
C ASN A 152 27.18 -0.79 4.94
N PHE A 153 26.07 -0.77 4.21
CA PHE A 153 26.03 -1.23 2.83
C PHE A 153 26.68 -0.26 1.86
N LEU A 154 27.37 -0.82 0.86
CA LEU A 154 28.01 -0.04 -0.18
C LEU A 154 27.03 0.16 -1.34
N LYS A 155 26.82 1.42 -1.74
CA LYS A 155 25.99 1.82 -2.90
C LYS A 155 26.59 1.31 -4.21
N THR A 156 26.26 0.10 -4.64
CA THR A 156 26.46 -0.32 -6.03
C THR A 156 25.23 -1.05 -6.53
N GLU A 157 24.63 -0.54 -7.60
CA GLU A 157 23.28 -0.86 -8.13
C GLU A 157 23.08 -2.30 -8.67
N LYS A 158 24.03 -3.22 -8.49
CA LYS A 158 23.96 -4.55 -9.15
C LYS A 158 24.09 -5.78 -8.25
N SER A 159 24.31 -5.63 -6.95
CA SER A 159 24.20 -6.70 -5.96
C SER A 159 24.32 -6.13 -4.57
N PHE A 160 23.55 -6.64 -3.60
CA PHE A 160 23.70 -6.33 -2.17
C PHE A 160 25.13 -6.68 -1.71
N ASN A 161 26.05 -5.72 -1.76
CA ASN A 161 27.38 -5.89 -1.22
C ASN A 161 27.28 -5.82 0.31
N ALA A 162 27.33 -6.99 0.95
CA ALA A 162 27.29 -7.16 2.40
C ALA A 162 28.29 -6.25 3.12
N SER A 163 27.90 -5.77 4.31
CA SER A 163 28.78 -4.98 5.18
C SER A 163 30.14 -5.65 5.39
N ILE A 164 31.18 -4.85 5.62
CA ILE A 164 32.54 -5.36 5.84
C ILE A 164 32.62 -6.10 7.18
N VAL A 165 32.03 -5.50 8.21
CA VAL A 165 31.83 -6.06 9.54
C VAL A 165 30.36 -6.45 9.65
N ASN A 166 30.12 -7.74 9.79
CA ASN A 166 28.78 -8.30 9.96
C ASN A 166 28.42 -8.33 11.44
N LEU A 167 27.31 -7.69 11.82
CA LEU A 167 26.80 -7.67 13.20
C LEU A 167 25.68 -8.67 13.44
N ASP A 168 25.51 -9.63 12.53
CA ASP A 168 24.56 -10.74 12.67
C ASP A 168 24.65 -11.39 14.06
N GLN A 169 23.50 -11.53 14.73
CA GLN A 169 23.37 -12.11 16.09
C GLN A 169 24.04 -11.32 17.23
N ALA A 170 24.53 -10.10 17.00
CA ALA A 170 25.13 -9.29 18.06
C ALA A 170 24.10 -8.89 19.14
N ASP A 171 24.51 -8.97 20.41
CA ASP A 171 23.74 -8.40 21.53
C ASP A 171 24.07 -6.92 21.74
N LEU A 172 23.13 -6.09 21.29
CA LEU A 172 23.14 -4.64 21.28
C LEU A 172 22.03 -4.06 22.18
N SER A 173 21.54 -4.86 23.13
CA SER A 173 20.51 -4.47 24.08
C SER A 173 20.93 -3.23 24.89
N HIS A 174 19.95 -2.41 25.27
CA HIS A 174 20.13 -1.18 26.06
C HIS A 174 20.99 -0.07 25.42
N ILE A 175 21.43 -0.22 24.17
CA ILE A 175 22.26 0.80 23.51
C ILE A 175 21.41 2.01 23.08
N GLN A 176 21.92 3.20 23.41
CA GLN A 176 21.38 4.49 22.94
C GLN A 176 22.02 4.89 21.60
N PHE A 177 21.40 4.48 20.49
CA PHE A 177 21.80 4.88 19.12
C PHE A 177 21.36 6.30 18.78
N GLY A 178 20.16 6.66 19.23
CA GLY A 178 19.53 7.97 19.03
C GLY A 178 19.86 9.00 20.11
N LEU A 179 19.10 10.10 20.14
CA LEU A 179 19.21 11.13 21.18
C LEU A 179 18.56 10.67 22.49
N SER A 180 19.22 10.89 23.63
CA SER A 180 18.68 10.62 24.98
C SER A 180 17.62 11.63 25.43
N SER A 181 16.99 12.33 24.49
CA SER A 181 16.06 13.43 24.76
C SER A 181 14.67 12.89 25.04
N ASN A 182 14.12 13.15 26.22
CA ASN A 182 12.72 12.83 26.53
C ASN A 182 11.71 13.82 25.94
N ARG A 183 12.14 14.78 25.11
CA ARG A 183 11.24 15.76 24.48
C ARG A 183 10.19 15.08 23.62
N ILE A 184 8.95 15.52 23.78
CA ILE A 184 7.78 15.02 23.05
C ILE A 184 7.59 15.80 21.74
N ASP A 185 8.40 16.84 21.50
CA ASP A 185 8.30 17.69 20.32
C ASP A 185 9.27 17.28 19.22
N LYS A 186 8.85 17.47 17.97
CA LYS A 186 9.68 17.26 16.78
C LYS A 186 10.87 18.20 16.78
N LEU A 187 12.08 17.64 16.71
CA LEU A 187 13.31 18.40 16.50
C LEU A 187 13.51 18.73 15.00
N PRO A 188 14.25 19.80 14.66
CA PRO A 188 14.67 20.02 13.29
C PRO A 188 15.62 18.91 12.83
N MET A 189 15.48 18.49 11.57
CA MET A 189 16.05 17.24 11.05
C MET A 189 17.57 17.17 11.12
N TYR A 190 18.28 18.30 11.02
CA TYR A 190 19.75 18.36 11.15
C TYR A 190 20.28 17.94 12.53
N ARG A 191 19.42 17.79 13.55
CA ARG A 191 19.80 17.28 14.88
C ARG A 191 19.70 15.76 15.00
N TYR A 192 19.13 15.10 14.00
CA TYR A 192 18.89 13.66 14.06
C TYR A 192 20.21 12.93 13.85
N ILE A 193 20.35 11.76 14.47
CA ILE A 193 21.54 10.93 14.29
C ILE A 193 21.32 10.05 13.05
N ASP A 194 22.20 10.19 12.08
CA ASP A 194 22.17 9.43 10.83
C ASP A 194 22.74 8.01 11.06
N TRP A 195 21.91 7.00 10.81
CA TRP A 195 22.25 5.59 10.80
C TRP A 195 21.81 4.96 9.47
N ASN A 196 22.01 5.66 8.36
CA ASN A 196 21.63 5.19 7.03
C ASN A 196 22.47 3.98 6.61
N TYR A 197 21.85 3.05 5.86
CA TYR A 197 22.49 1.86 5.28
C TYR A 197 23.06 0.84 6.28
N VAL A 198 22.69 0.93 7.55
CA VAL A 198 23.20 0.02 8.59
C VAL A 198 22.57 -1.37 8.44
N TRP A 199 23.40 -2.40 8.54
CA TRP A 199 23.02 -3.81 8.43
C TRP A 199 23.00 -4.51 9.80
N LEU A 200 21.81 -4.77 10.35
CA LEU A 200 21.60 -5.37 11.68
C LEU A 200 20.64 -6.56 11.65
N PRO A 201 20.78 -7.56 10.75
CA PRO A 201 19.92 -8.72 10.75
C PRO A 201 20.16 -9.60 12.00
N ARG A 202 19.10 -10.27 12.48
CA ARG A 202 19.09 -11.19 13.63
C ARG A 202 19.77 -10.65 14.89
N THR A 203 19.86 -9.33 15.06
CA THR A 203 20.48 -8.71 16.23
C THR A 203 19.53 -8.72 17.42
N ILE A 204 20.08 -8.67 18.64
CA ILE A 204 19.29 -8.49 19.86
C ILE A 204 19.40 -7.01 20.25
N LEU A 205 18.29 -6.29 20.19
CA LEU A 205 18.15 -4.84 20.40
C LEU A 205 17.12 -4.52 21.49
N VAL A 206 16.93 -5.44 22.44
CA VAL A 206 15.94 -5.30 23.50
C VAL A 206 16.27 -4.06 24.34
N ASN A 207 15.27 -3.21 24.58
CA ASN A 207 15.42 -1.92 25.27
C ASN A 207 16.45 -0.95 24.66
N ALA A 208 16.85 -1.14 23.40
CA ALA A 208 17.69 -0.15 22.69
C ALA A 208 16.86 1.10 22.32
N SER A 209 17.54 2.19 21.95
CA SER A 209 16.87 3.43 21.53
C SER A 209 17.45 4.01 20.25
N PHE A 210 16.60 4.13 19.23
CA PHE A 210 16.80 4.83 17.96
C PHE A 210 16.00 6.14 17.90
N ARG A 211 15.70 6.74 19.05
CA ARG A 211 14.94 7.99 19.11
C ARG A 211 15.62 9.13 18.33
N HIS A 212 14.86 9.86 17.51
CA HIS A 212 15.37 10.93 16.64
C HIS A 212 16.54 10.48 15.74
N THR A 213 16.39 9.33 15.08
CA THR A 213 17.37 8.83 14.09
C THR A 213 16.84 8.93 12.66
N ILE A 214 17.76 8.98 11.72
CA ILE A 214 17.48 8.78 10.29
C ILE A 214 17.89 7.35 9.95
N LEU A 215 16.97 6.59 9.36
CA LEU A 215 17.09 5.14 9.17
C LEU A 215 17.00 4.74 7.68
N ASP A 216 17.48 5.58 6.77
CA ASP A 216 17.32 5.31 5.35
C ASP A 216 18.09 4.05 4.93
N HIS A 217 17.41 3.11 4.25
CA HIS A 217 18.02 1.85 3.77
C HIS A 217 18.59 0.94 4.87
N THR A 218 18.10 1.07 6.10
CA THR A 218 18.49 0.22 7.23
C THR A 218 17.77 -1.12 7.22
N THR A 219 18.41 -2.16 7.76
CA THR A 219 17.79 -3.49 7.86
C THR A 219 17.94 -4.10 9.24
N PHE A 220 16.82 -4.62 9.73
CA PHE A 220 16.63 -5.30 11.01
C PHE A 220 15.97 -6.68 10.82
N THR A 221 16.13 -7.31 9.66
CA THR A 221 15.50 -8.59 9.33
C THR A 221 15.77 -9.64 10.40
N GLU A 222 14.72 -10.33 10.88
CA GLU A 222 14.77 -11.37 11.92
C GLU A 222 15.35 -10.93 13.28
N SER A 223 15.47 -9.62 13.54
CA SER A 223 16.03 -9.10 14.80
C SER A 223 15.02 -9.10 15.95
N VAL A 224 15.52 -9.27 17.17
CA VAL A 224 14.71 -9.19 18.41
C VAL A 224 14.82 -7.80 18.99
N MET A 225 13.78 -6.98 18.82
CA MET A 225 13.76 -5.54 19.11
C MET A 225 12.64 -5.19 20.11
N ASP A 226 12.35 -6.10 21.04
CA ASP A 226 11.27 -5.91 22.01
C ASP A 226 11.55 -4.71 22.93
N SER A 227 10.51 -3.90 23.18
CA SER A 227 10.60 -2.68 24.00
C SER A 227 11.62 -1.65 23.51
N ILE A 228 11.93 -1.65 22.20
CA ILE A 228 12.79 -0.64 21.58
C ILE A 228 12.10 0.73 21.53
N ASP A 229 12.86 1.82 21.74
CA ASP A 229 12.38 3.19 21.54
C ASP A 229 12.87 3.78 20.21
N MET A 230 11.99 3.82 19.22
CA MET A 230 12.22 4.44 17.91
C MET A 230 11.47 5.76 17.74
N GLY A 231 11.03 6.40 18.82
CA GLY A 231 10.24 7.63 18.76
C GLY A 231 10.88 8.70 17.85
N PHE A 232 10.07 9.31 16.98
CA PHE A 232 10.52 10.29 15.99
C PHE A 232 11.52 9.78 14.94
N ALA A 233 11.79 8.47 14.80
CA ALA A 233 12.61 7.99 13.69
C ALA A 233 11.96 8.36 12.34
N THR A 234 12.78 8.66 11.33
CA THR A 234 12.29 9.19 10.05
C THR A 234 13.14 8.71 8.88
N HIS A 235 12.53 8.76 7.70
CA HIS A 235 13.25 8.76 6.43
C HIS A 235 13.47 10.17 5.90
N THR A 236 14.54 10.38 5.15
CA THR A 236 14.80 11.64 4.43
C THR A 236 14.65 11.53 2.92
N ILE A 237 14.77 10.31 2.38
CA ILE A 237 14.74 10.05 0.93
C ILE A 237 13.40 9.42 0.57
N HIS A 238 12.76 9.87 -0.52
CA HIS A 238 11.46 9.35 -0.96
C HIS A 238 11.46 7.85 -1.28
N GLN A 239 12.58 7.32 -1.80
CA GLN A 239 12.77 5.90 -2.14
C GLN A 239 13.40 5.09 -1.01
N SER A 240 13.50 5.67 0.19
CA SER A 240 14.06 5.00 1.33
C SER A 240 13.17 3.84 1.77
N ARG A 241 13.80 2.71 2.10
CA ARG A 241 13.14 1.52 2.64
C ARG A 241 13.86 1.09 3.91
N THR A 242 13.15 0.93 5.01
CA THR A 242 13.65 0.16 6.16
C THR A 242 13.06 -1.24 6.08
N ASN A 243 13.83 -2.25 6.45
CA ASN A 243 13.38 -3.64 6.43
C ASN A 243 13.33 -4.20 7.86
N PHE A 244 12.13 -4.58 8.30
CA PHE A 244 11.83 -5.24 9.58
C PHE A 244 11.32 -6.67 9.38
N VAL A 245 11.57 -7.28 8.21
CA VAL A 245 11.00 -8.59 7.85
C VAL A 245 11.33 -9.63 8.90
N GLY A 246 10.30 -10.25 9.49
CA GLY A 246 10.47 -11.27 10.54
C GLY A 246 10.99 -10.75 11.89
N ALA A 247 11.12 -9.44 12.10
CA ALA A 247 11.58 -8.86 13.35
C ALA A 247 10.51 -8.93 14.46
N SER A 248 10.96 -9.02 15.71
CA SER A 248 10.10 -8.87 16.89
C SER A 248 10.17 -7.44 17.42
N LEU A 249 9.05 -6.74 17.49
CA LEU A 249 8.88 -5.36 17.96
C LEU A 249 7.82 -5.29 19.08
N ILE A 250 7.76 -6.32 19.92
CA ILE A 250 6.75 -6.41 20.97
C ILE A 250 6.94 -5.25 21.95
N LYS A 251 5.87 -4.50 22.23
CA LYS A 251 5.89 -3.30 23.09
C LYS A 251 6.88 -2.21 22.63
N ALA A 252 7.26 -2.18 21.37
CA ALA A 252 8.09 -1.10 20.82
C ALA A 252 7.38 0.25 20.92
N ASN A 253 8.14 1.33 21.15
CA ASN A 253 7.66 2.70 21.00
C ASN A 253 8.08 3.23 19.62
N MET A 254 7.12 3.48 18.76
CA MET A 254 7.27 4.04 17.42
C MET A 254 6.39 5.27 17.23
N SER A 255 6.04 5.98 18.32
CA SER A 255 5.23 7.18 18.23
C SER A 255 5.97 8.30 17.47
N ASN A 256 5.24 9.04 16.64
CA ASN A 256 5.75 10.10 15.77
C ASN A 256 6.77 9.66 14.71
N VAL A 257 6.84 8.36 14.41
CA VAL A 257 7.71 7.82 13.36
C VAL A 257 7.11 8.13 11.99
N ARG A 258 7.97 8.44 11.01
CA ARG A 258 7.57 8.67 9.62
C ARG A 258 8.36 7.79 8.67
N PHE A 259 7.70 6.76 8.16
CA PHE A 259 8.29 5.76 7.30
C PHE A 259 7.60 5.68 5.95
N ARG A 260 8.42 5.42 4.93
CA ARG A 260 8.00 5.18 3.56
C ARG A 260 8.55 3.84 3.10
N LEU A 261 7.81 3.14 2.23
CA LEU A 261 8.28 1.90 1.57
C LEU A 261 8.89 0.88 2.54
N THR A 262 8.44 0.88 3.79
CA THR A 262 9.03 0.08 4.87
C THR A 262 8.36 -1.27 4.88
N ASP A 263 9.19 -2.32 4.98
CA ASP A 263 8.73 -3.69 4.95
C ASP A 263 8.65 -4.25 6.37
N PHE A 264 7.42 -4.40 6.87
CA PHE A 264 7.05 -5.04 8.13
C PHE A 264 6.51 -6.46 7.90
N SER A 265 6.85 -7.11 6.80
CA SER A 265 6.33 -8.45 6.54
C SER A 265 6.78 -9.45 7.61
N PHE A 266 5.87 -10.29 8.10
CA PHE A 266 6.15 -11.26 9.17
C PHE A 266 6.63 -10.64 10.51
N THR A 267 6.50 -9.32 10.69
CA THR A 267 6.91 -8.64 11.91
C THR A 267 5.88 -8.83 13.02
N ASN A 268 6.34 -9.01 14.26
CA ASN A 268 5.47 -9.02 15.44
C ASN A 268 5.46 -7.66 16.14
N LEU A 269 4.37 -6.90 16.02
CA LEU A 269 4.19 -5.57 16.61
C LEU A 269 3.30 -5.59 17.86
N LEU A 270 2.98 -6.76 18.43
CA LEU A 270 2.07 -6.90 19.57
C LEU A 270 2.34 -5.86 20.68
N LEU A 271 1.29 -5.13 21.10
CA LEU A 271 1.33 -4.11 22.16
C LEU A 271 2.22 -2.88 21.87
N SER A 272 2.68 -2.66 20.64
CA SER A 272 3.49 -1.50 20.29
C SER A 272 2.68 -0.19 20.38
N GLN A 273 3.38 0.90 20.71
CA GLN A 273 2.85 2.26 20.72
C GLN A 273 3.27 2.96 19.43
N MET A 274 2.29 3.40 18.63
CA MET A 274 2.50 3.98 17.30
C MET A 274 1.60 5.22 17.12
N ASP A 275 1.43 6.01 18.18
CA ASP A 275 0.67 7.27 18.11
C ASP A 275 1.30 8.23 17.10
N ASN A 276 0.49 8.87 16.26
CA ASN A 276 0.94 9.80 15.23
C ASN A 276 1.97 9.16 14.28
N PHE A 277 1.82 7.87 14.00
CA PHE A 277 2.65 7.12 13.05
C PHE A 277 2.25 7.43 11.61
N GLU A 278 3.22 7.77 10.75
CA GLU A 278 3.01 8.02 9.31
C GLU A 278 3.61 6.86 8.52
N CYS A 279 2.75 6.10 7.82
CA CYS A 279 3.14 5.05 6.89
C CYS A 279 2.61 5.33 5.49
N ILE A 280 3.54 5.38 4.53
CA ILE A 280 3.23 5.57 3.12
C ILE A 280 3.85 4.43 2.33
N GLU A 281 3.03 3.69 1.60
CA GLU A 281 3.48 2.54 0.77
C GLU A 281 4.21 1.46 1.58
N CYS A 282 3.85 1.30 2.85
CA CYS A 282 4.41 0.26 3.70
C CYS A 282 3.79 -1.12 3.39
N ASN A 283 4.50 -2.17 3.76
CA ASN A 283 4.05 -3.56 3.63
C ASN A 283 3.93 -4.20 5.01
N PHE A 284 2.73 -4.70 5.37
CA PHE A 284 2.46 -5.36 6.65
C PHE A 284 2.00 -6.82 6.45
N SER A 285 2.36 -7.42 5.31
CA SER A 285 1.98 -8.79 4.97
C SER A 285 2.41 -9.79 6.05
N HIS A 286 1.49 -10.65 6.51
CA HIS A 286 1.76 -11.64 7.57
C HIS A 286 2.20 -11.08 8.94
N SER A 287 2.04 -9.78 9.20
CA SER A 287 2.41 -9.17 10.48
C SER A 287 1.34 -9.32 11.57
N ILE A 288 1.74 -9.18 12.84
CA ILE A 288 0.84 -9.22 14.01
C ILE A 288 0.71 -7.81 14.60
N LEU A 289 -0.49 -7.23 14.59
CA LEU A 289 -0.76 -5.87 15.11
C LEU A 289 -1.80 -5.85 16.23
N ALA A 290 -1.97 -6.97 16.94
CA ALA A 290 -2.89 -7.07 18.07
C ALA A 290 -2.52 -6.05 19.18
N LYS A 291 -3.53 -5.36 19.71
CA LYS A 291 -3.39 -4.37 20.80
C LYS A 291 -2.38 -3.24 20.52
N VAL A 292 -2.16 -2.93 19.25
CA VAL A 292 -1.31 -1.80 18.83
C VAL A 292 -2.07 -0.49 18.96
N ASN A 293 -1.39 0.58 19.36
CA ASN A 293 -1.96 1.92 19.40
C ASN A 293 -1.54 2.73 18.16
N LEU A 294 -2.44 2.94 17.21
CA LEU A 294 -2.29 3.71 15.97
C LEU A 294 -3.11 5.02 15.99
N ASN A 295 -3.38 5.57 17.18
CA ASN A 295 -4.13 6.81 17.33
C ASN A 295 -3.48 7.97 16.54
N TYR A 296 -4.27 8.79 15.86
CA TYR A 296 -3.81 9.89 15.00
C TYR A 296 -2.84 9.49 13.88
N SER A 297 -2.76 8.20 13.51
CA SER A 297 -1.85 7.74 12.45
C SER A 297 -2.30 8.19 11.06
N ILE A 298 -1.34 8.27 10.14
CA ILE A 298 -1.58 8.51 8.71
C ILE A 298 -1.14 7.26 7.96
N ILE A 299 -2.09 6.59 7.31
CA ILE A 299 -1.85 5.34 6.58
C ILE A 299 -2.29 5.52 5.13
N SER A 300 -1.35 5.41 4.19
CA SER A 300 -1.68 5.56 2.76
C SER A 300 -0.97 4.56 1.86
N HIS A 301 -1.66 4.14 0.80
CA HIS A 301 -1.12 3.23 -0.24
C HIS A 301 -0.46 1.97 0.32
N THR A 302 -0.91 1.53 1.50
CA THR A 302 -0.30 0.42 2.25
C THR A 302 -0.95 -0.89 1.84
N PHE A 303 -0.13 -1.92 1.61
CA PHE A 303 -0.56 -3.21 1.07
C PHE A 303 -0.45 -4.33 2.09
N TYR A 304 -1.43 -5.24 2.04
CA TYR A 304 -1.51 -6.41 2.90
C TYR A 304 -1.75 -7.65 2.04
N LEU A 305 -0.86 -8.64 2.14
CA LEU A 305 -1.04 -9.97 1.58
C LEU A 305 -0.85 -10.97 2.72
N SER A 306 -1.88 -11.76 3.01
CA SER A 306 -1.73 -12.92 3.90
C SER A 306 -2.64 -14.05 3.44
N LYS A 307 -2.17 -15.28 3.61
CA LYS A 307 -2.99 -16.49 3.46
C LYS A 307 -3.85 -16.74 4.70
N ASP A 308 -3.36 -16.31 5.86
CA ASP A 308 -4.02 -16.44 7.16
C ASP A 308 -4.57 -15.10 7.64
N ARG A 309 -5.61 -15.12 8.47
CA ARG A 309 -6.21 -13.89 8.99
C ARG A 309 -5.21 -13.12 9.86
N LEU A 310 -4.87 -11.89 9.50
CA LEU A 310 -4.02 -11.01 10.30
C LEU A 310 -4.77 -10.60 11.57
N LEU A 311 -4.08 -10.63 12.71
CA LEU A 311 -4.65 -10.33 14.02
C LEU A 311 -4.44 -8.85 14.35
N PHE A 312 -5.51 -8.07 14.23
CA PHE A 312 -5.62 -6.65 14.59
C PHE A 312 -6.65 -6.49 15.71
N ASP A 313 -6.78 -7.52 16.56
CA ASP A 313 -7.71 -7.50 17.67
C ASP A 313 -7.28 -6.45 18.70
N TYR A 314 -8.24 -5.68 19.20
CA TYR A 314 -8.01 -4.60 20.16
C TYR A 314 -7.07 -3.48 19.68
N THR A 315 -6.81 -3.35 18.36
CA THR A 315 -6.00 -2.26 17.83
C THR A 315 -6.76 -0.93 17.92
N ASN A 316 -6.08 0.13 18.33
CA ASN A 316 -6.66 1.48 18.39
C ASN A 316 -6.29 2.29 17.14
N PHE A 317 -7.26 2.57 16.27
CA PHE A 317 -7.18 3.45 15.11
C PHE A 317 -7.82 4.82 15.35
N SER A 318 -8.21 5.18 16.57
CA SER A 318 -8.95 6.41 16.83
C SER A 318 -8.30 7.63 16.16
N HIS A 319 -9.11 8.49 15.54
CA HIS A 319 -8.64 9.69 14.83
C HIS A 319 -7.62 9.46 13.67
N ALA A 320 -7.42 8.21 13.21
CA ALA A 320 -6.50 7.95 12.11
C ALA A 320 -7.03 8.48 10.76
N LEU A 321 -6.09 8.88 9.88
CA LEU A 321 -6.34 9.26 8.50
C LEU A 321 -5.89 8.13 7.58
N ILE A 322 -6.84 7.51 6.86
CA ILE A 322 -6.56 6.34 6.02
C ILE A 322 -6.99 6.61 4.59
N HIS A 323 -6.07 6.55 3.64
CA HIS A 323 -6.39 6.84 2.25
C HIS A 323 -5.78 5.83 1.27
N SER A 324 -6.59 5.32 0.36
CA SER A 324 -6.13 4.40 -0.70
C SER A 324 -5.36 3.17 -0.15
N ALA A 325 -5.75 2.68 1.03
CA ALA A 325 -5.17 1.49 1.67
C ALA A 325 -6.04 0.25 1.43
N SER A 326 -5.44 -0.94 1.42
CA SER A 326 -6.15 -2.20 1.15
C SER A 326 -5.96 -3.24 2.25
N PHE A 327 -6.97 -3.44 3.08
CA PHE A 327 -7.00 -4.42 4.16
C PHE A 327 -7.58 -5.75 3.64
N LYS A 328 -6.78 -6.82 3.64
CA LYS A 328 -7.23 -8.16 3.17
C LYS A 328 -7.01 -9.20 4.26
N ALA A 329 -8.07 -9.97 4.54
CA ALA A 329 -8.08 -11.04 5.53
C ALA A 329 -7.64 -10.56 6.93
N ILE A 330 -8.30 -9.53 7.47
CA ILE A 330 -7.95 -8.98 8.79
C ILE A 330 -9.05 -9.26 9.81
N ASN A 331 -8.65 -9.60 11.03
CA ASN A 331 -9.52 -9.66 12.19
C ASN A 331 -9.40 -8.38 13.02
N PHE A 332 -10.42 -7.53 12.96
CA PHE A 332 -10.58 -6.27 13.69
C PHE A 332 -11.47 -6.42 14.93
N THR A 333 -11.53 -7.61 15.52
CA THR A 333 -12.35 -7.86 16.72
C THR A 333 -11.94 -6.88 17.84
N LYS A 334 -12.92 -6.14 18.37
CA LYS A 334 -12.73 -5.13 19.43
C LYS A 334 -11.73 -4.02 19.11
N SER A 335 -11.45 -3.76 17.83
CA SER A 335 -10.67 -2.59 17.43
C SER A 335 -11.48 -1.31 17.62
N ASP A 336 -10.79 -0.21 17.88
CA ASP A 336 -11.37 1.12 18.01
C ASP A 336 -11.08 1.94 16.74
N TRP A 337 -12.13 2.35 16.02
CA TRP A 337 -12.08 3.21 14.82
C TRP A 337 -12.80 4.54 15.05
N SER A 338 -12.99 4.94 16.31
CA SER A 338 -13.70 6.18 16.66
C SER A 338 -13.07 7.39 15.96
N ASN A 339 -13.87 8.19 15.28
CA ASN A 339 -13.42 9.40 14.57
C ASN A 339 -12.40 9.16 13.43
N VAL A 340 -12.26 7.93 12.91
CA VAL A 340 -11.40 7.65 11.75
C VAL A 340 -11.89 8.40 10.51
N GLN A 341 -10.98 8.96 9.72
CA GLN A 341 -11.28 9.54 8.41
C GLN A 341 -10.64 8.69 7.32
N ALA A 342 -11.42 7.74 6.80
CA ALA A 342 -11.01 6.85 5.73
C ALA A 342 -11.70 7.18 4.41
N SER A 343 -10.93 7.15 3.31
CA SER A 343 -11.48 7.33 1.97
C SER A 343 -10.81 6.45 0.93
N GLN A 344 -11.61 5.92 0.00
CA GLN A 344 -11.11 5.06 -1.09
C GLN A 344 -10.32 3.83 -0.59
N ILE A 345 -10.68 3.31 0.58
CA ILE A 345 -10.04 2.11 1.14
C ILE A 345 -10.71 0.84 0.62
N GLY A 346 -9.95 -0.24 0.55
CA GLY A 346 -10.46 -1.59 0.28
C GLY A 346 -10.43 -2.44 1.54
N ILE A 347 -11.52 -3.14 1.86
CA ILE A 347 -11.61 -4.10 2.97
C ILE A 347 -12.14 -5.42 2.38
N TYR A 348 -11.34 -6.48 2.47
CA TYR A 348 -11.62 -7.76 1.82
C TYR A 348 -11.50 -8.90 2.83
N ASN A 349 -12.46 -9.83 2.83
CA ASN A 349 -12.41 -11.05 3.66
C ASN A 349 -12.12 -10.78 5.16
N SER A 350 -12.63 -9.69 5.72
CA SER A 350 -12.28 -9.21 7.05
C SER A 350 -13.45 -9.33 8.04
N ILE A 351 -13.13 -9.43 9.33
CA ILE A 351 -14.13 -9.51 10.41
C ILE A 351 -14.00 -8.31 11.32
N PHE A 352 -15.14 -7.69 11.63
CA PHE A 352 -15.34 -6.72 12.70
C PHE A 352 -16.35 -7.29 13.68
N THR A 353 -15.89 -7.78 14.83
CA THR A 353 -16.77 -8.24 15.91
C THR A 353 -16.56 -7.36 17.13
N ASN A 354 -17.62 -6.79 17.71
CA ASN A 354 -17.54 -5.87 18.85
C ASN A 354 -16.60 -4.66 18.62
N ALA A 355 -16.44 -4.22 17.37
CA ALA A 355 -15.62 -3.05 17.04
C ALA A 355 -16.39 -1.74 17.30
N ILE A 356 -15.66 -0.67 17.56
CA ILE A 356 -16.23 0.68 17.72
C ILE A 356 -15.87 1.49 16.49
N MET A 357 -16.84 2.16 15.87
CA MET A 357 -16.65 3.00 14.68
C MET A 357 -17.38 4.33 14.79
N ASP A 358 -17.70 4.81 15.98
CA ASP A 358 -18.52 6.03 16.13
C ASP A 358 -17.85 7.25 15.48
N LYS A 359 -18.66 8.04 14.78
CA LYS A 359 -18.23 9.27 14.08
C LYS A 359 -17.11 9.04 13.06
N SER A 360 -16.95 7.81 12.58
CA SER A 360 -15.97 7.49 11.56
C SER A 360 -16.51 7.76 10.15
N SER A 361 -15.61 7.91 9.18
CA SER A 361 -15.93 8.08 7.78
C SER A 361 -15.18 7.03 6.97
N LEU A 362 -15.90 6.29 6.12
CA LEU A 362 -15.40 5.27 5.20
C LEU A 362 -15.91 5.54 3.78
N ILE A 363 -15.93 6.82 3.39
CA ILE A 363 -16.49 7.29 2.13
C ILE A 363 -15.79 6.67 0.92
N LYS A 364 -16.56 6.26 -0.10
CA LYS A 364 -16.03 5.62 -1.33
C LYS A 364 -15.20 4.36 -1.08
N SER A 365 -15.38 3.70 0.07
CA SER A 365 -14.70 2.43 0.36
C SER A 365 -15.29 1.28 -0.45
N THR A 366 -14.48 0.24 -0.68
CA THR A 366 -14.95 -1.04 -1.22
C THR A 366 -14.79 -2.10 -0.15
N ILE A 367 -15.90 -2.72 0.25
CA ILE A 367 -15.94 -3.72 1.30
C ILE A 367 -16.51 -5.00 0.70
N GLN A 368 -15.77 -6.09 0.81
CA GLN A 368 -16.12 -7.35 0.14
C GLN A 368 -15.84 -8.56 1.02
N ASP A 369 -16.72 -9.57 0.94
CA ASP A 369 -16.59 -10.87 1.62
C ASP A 369 -16.35 -10.73 3.14
N SER A 370 -16.88 -9.68 3.75
CA SER A 370 -16.54 -9.26 5.12
C SER A 370 -17.74 -9.33 6.05
N VAL A 371 -17.49 -9.36 7.37
CA VAL A 371 -18.52 -9.49 8.41
C VAL A 371 -18.41 -8.35 9.41
N PHE A 372 -19.54 -7.72 9.73
CA PHE A 372 -19.71 -6.79 10.83
C PHE A 372 -20.74 -7.36 11.81
N GLU A 373 -20.31 -7.62 13.05
CA GLU A 373 -21.10 -8.21 14.12
C GLU A 373 -20.96 -7.39 15.41
N ASP A 374 -22.07 -6.99 16.01
CA ASP A 374 -22.09 -6.19 17.24
C ASP A 374 -21.22 -4.91 17.17
N VAL A 375 -21.17 -4.26 16.01
CA VAL A 375 -20.36 -3.05 15.77
C VAL A 375 -21.15 -1.78 16.11
N ASN A 376 -20.51 -0.83 16.79
CA ASN A 376 -21.11 0.49 17.03
C ASN A 376 -20.81 1.45 15.87
N PHE A 377 -21.84 1.76 15.07
CA PHE A 377 -21.75 2.68 13.93
C PHE A 377 -22.29 4.10 14.20
N TYR A 378 -22.58 4.50 15.43
CA TYR A 378 -23.20 5.81 15.70
C TYR A 378 -22.53 6.98 14.93
N GLU A 379 -23.28 7.71 14.09
CA GLU A 379 -22.79 8.81 13.23
C GLU A 379 -21.69 8.40 12.21
N THR A 380 -21.63 7.14 11.79
CA THR A 380 -20.65 6.69 10.77
C THR A 380 -21.09 7.06 9.35
N ASP A 381 -20.15 7.50 8.51
CA ASP A 381 -20.41 7.84 7.10
C ASP A 381 -19.81 6.81 6.13
N PHE A 382 -20.69 6.07 5.45
CA PHE A 382 -20.37 5.11 4.39
C PHE A 382 -20.73 5.62 2.99
N SER A 383 -20.99 6.92 2.82
CA SER A 383 -21.52 7.43 1.54
C SER A 383 -20.61 7.07 0.36
N TYR A 384 -21.25 6.70 -0.76
CA TYR A 384 -20.59 6.19 -1.97
C TYR A 384 -19.79 4.89 -1.82
N ALA A 385 -19.91 4.17 -0.69
CA ALA A 385 -19.25 2.88 -0.51
C ALA A 385 -19.89 1.77 -1.35
N LYS A 386 -19.10 0.73 -1.64
CA LYS A 386 -19.52 -0.49 -2.33
C LYS A 386 -19.39 -1.68 -1.40
N PHE A 387 -20.46 -2.43 -1.22
CA PHE A 387 -20.51 -3.66 -0.43
C PHE A 387 -20.81 -4.84 -1.34
N TYR A 388 -19.96 -5.87 -1.32
CA TYR A 388 -20.17 -7.10 -2.08
C TYR A 388 -20.05 -8.32 -1.16
N ASN A 389 -21.12 -9.11 -1.05
CA ASN A 389 -21.14 -10.29 -0.18
C ASN A 389 -20.72 -9.97 1.27
N VAL A 390 -21.28 -8.90 1.83
CA VAL A 390 -21.00 -8.43 3.19
C VAL A 390 -22.13 -8.84 4.12
N THR A 391 -21.79 -9.34 5.31
CA THR A 391 -22.77 -9.73 6.34
C THR A 391 -22.76 -8.73 7.51
N PHE A 392 -23.94 -8.27 7.90
CA PHE A 392 -24.18 -7.35 9.01
C PHE A 392 -25.08 -8.04 10.05
N ILE A 393 -24.64 -8.10 11.32
CA ILE A 393 -25.30 -8.89 12.37
C ILE A 393 -25.43 -8.06 13.65
N ASN A 394 -26.63 -7.99 14.22
CA ASN A 394 -26.91 -7.32 15.51
C ASN A 394 -26.45 -5.86 15.55
N LEU A 395 -26.82 -5.07 14.54
CA LEU A 395 -26.32 -3.70 14.39
C LEU A 395 -27.44 -2.68 14.60
N ASN A 396 -27.05 -1.51 15.13
CA ASN A 396 -27.90 -0.33 15.18
C ASN A 396 -27.36 0.72 14.19
N MET A 397 -28.15 1.08 13.19
CA MET A 397 -27.79 2.03 12.13
C MET A 397 -28.28 3.46 12.38
N HIS A 398 -28.67 3.80 13.61
CA HIS A 398 -29.12 5.14 13.98
C HIS A 398 -28.09 6.23 13.60
N VAL A 399 -28.52 7.16 12.73
CA VAL A 399 -27.71 8.29 12.20
C VAL A 399 -26.50 7.84 11.37
N VAL A 400 -26.49 6.61 10.86
CA VAL A 400 -25.48 6.15 9.89
C VAL A 400 -25.81 6.71 8.51
N ASN A 401 -24.82 7.30 7.83
CA ASN A 401 -24.97 7.77 6.45
C ASN A 401 -24.61 6.68 5.45
N MET A 402 -25.62 6.12 4.80
CA MET A 402 -25.56 5.09 3.77
C MET A 402 -25.99 5.64 2.39
N SER A 403 -25.84 6.95 2.15
CA SER A 403 -26.24 7.56 0.88
C SER A 403 -25.35 7.15 -0.29
N PHE A 404 -25.95 6.89 -1.45
CA PHE A 404 -25.26 6.51 -2.70
C PHE A 404 -24.46 5.20 -2.64
N ILE A 405 -24.79 4.28 -1.73
CA ILE A 405 -24.10 3.00 -1.64
C ILE A 405 -24.59 1.99 -2.68
N SER A 406 -23.75 1.03 -2.99
CA SER A 406 -24.12 -0.17 -3.75
C SER A 406 -23.85 -1.42 -2.93
N CYS A 407 -24.89 -2.16 -2.58
CA CYS A 407 -24.83 -3.46 -1.92
C CYS A 407 -25.26 -4.55 -2.91
N GLU A 408 -24.41 -5.56 -3.07
CA GLU A 408 -24.72 -6.75 -3.86
C GLU A 408 -24.48 -8.00 -3.03
N TYR A 409 -25.42 -8.94 -3.02
CA TYR A 409 -25.36 -10.19 -2.23
C TYR A 409 -25.13 -9.97 -0.72
N CYS A 410 -25.52 -8.82 -0.17
CA CYS A 410 -25.30 -8.53 1.24
C CYS A 410 -26.37 -9.20 2.12
N PHE A 411 -26.01 -9.54 3.36
CA PHE A 411 -26.93 -10.16 4.30
C PHE A 411 -27.01 -9.34 5.59
N PHE A 412 -28.20 -8.87 5.92
CA PHE A 412 -28.49 -8.14 7.15
C PHE A 412 -29.30 -9.05 8.08
N ILE A 413 -28.85 -9.23 9.32
CA ILE A 413 -29.46 -10.11 10.31
C ILE A 413 -29.65 -9.34 11.61
N ASN A 414 -30.88 -9.18 12.08
CA ASN A 414 -31.19 -8.46 13.32
C ASN A 414 -30.57 -7.04 13.34
N VAL A 415 -30.78 -6.31 12.24
CA VAL A 415 -30.28 -4.93 12.08
C VAL A 415 -31.44 -3.95 12.27
N ASN A 416 -31.23 -2.91 13.09
CA ASN A 416 -32.15 -1.78 13.21
C ASN A 416 -31.76 -0.67 12.24
N PHE A 417 -32.65 -0.32 11.32
CA PHE A 417 -32.48 0.74 10.33
C PHE A 417 -33.17 2.06 10.69
N GLU A 418 -33.78 2.18 11.88
CA GLU A 418 -34.42 3.43 12.33
C GLU A 418 -33.43 4.60 12.33
N ASP A 419 -33.89 5.77 11.85
CA ASP A 419 -33.13 7.02 11.76
C ASP A 419 -31.83 6.94 10.94
N MET A 420 -31.71 5.94 10.05
CA MET A 420 -30.58 5.83 9.12
C MET A 420 -30.71 6.86 7.99
N ILE A 421 -29.61 7.52 7.64
CA ILE A 421 -29.57 8.49 6.53
C ILE A 421 -29.22 7.73 5.27
N TRP A 422 -30.21 7.45 4.43
CA TRP A 422 -30.02 6.55 3.30
C TRP A 422 -30.82 7.06 2.10
N THR A 423 -30.12 7.45 1.04
CA THR A 423 -30.73 7.93 -0.22
C THR A 423 -29.93 7.37 -1.37
N HIS A 424 -30.60 7.05 -2.48
CA HIS A 424 -29.96 6.55 -3.69
C HIS A 424 -29.18 5.23 -3.53
N ILE A 425 -29.82 4.20 -2.97
CA ILE A 425 -29.16 2.95 -2.56
C ILE A 425 -29.43 1.82 -3.56
N SER A 426 -28.43 1.01 -3.90
CA SER A 426 -28.65 -0.30 -4.57
C SER A 426 -28.47 -1.44 -3.57
N LEU A 427 -29.37 -2.42 -3.58
CA LEU A 427 -29.41 -3.55 -2.63
C LEU A 427 -29.56 -4.91 -3.33
N ARG A 428 -29.09 -5.04 -4.57
CA ARG A 428 -29.34 -6.22 -5.43
C ARG A 428 -28.95 -7.53 -4.75
N TYR A 429 -29.80 -8.56 -4.93
CA TYR A 429 -29.61 -9.90 -4.35
C TYR A 429 -29.41 -9.94 -2.83
N SER A 430 -29.71 -8.85 -2.13
CA SER A 430 -29.45 -8.74 -0.69
C SER A 430 -30.62 -9.26 0.13
N LYS A 431 -30.31 -9.79 1.31
CA LYS A 431 -31.29 -10.42 2.21
C LYS A 431 -31.36 -9.65 3.54
N PHE A 432 -32.57 -9.48 4.05
CA PHE A 432 -32.84 -8.82 5.33
C PHE A 432 -33.58 -9.80 6.22
N ARG A 433 -32.96 -10.27 7.30
CA ARG A 433 -33.54 -11.25 8.21
C ARG A 433 -33.79 -10.65 9.57
N ASP A 434 -35.03 -10.71 10.02
CA ASP A 434 -35.45 -10.26 11.35
C ASP A 434 -35.00 -8.79 11.61
N CYS A 435 -35.03 -7.94 10.57
CA CYS A 435 -34.62 -6.53 10.61
C CYS A 435 -35.81 -5.60 10.92
N SER A 436 -35.55 -4.50 11.65
CA SER A 436 -36.50 -3.39 11.77
C SER A 436 -36.26 -2.41 10.62
N ILE A 437 -37.16 -2.37 9.64
CA ILE A 437 -37.03 -1.58 8.42
C ILE A 437 -38.39 -1.01 8.00
N ASP A 438 -38.47 0.30 7.74
CA ASP A 438 -39.63 0.88 7.07
C ASP A 438 -39.51 0.59 5.56
N THR A 439 -40.35 -0.30 5.07
CA THR A 439 -40.32 -0.70 3.67
C THR A 439 -40.70 0.44 2.73
N ASN A 440 -41.56 1.38 3.15
CA ASN A 440 -41.94 2.51 2.29
C ASN A 440 -40.75 3.44 2.08
N GLU A 441 -40.07 3.78 3.17
CA GLU A 441 -38.85 4.58 3.12
C GLU A 441 -37.76 3.89 2.31
N LEU A 442 -37.58 2.57 2.50
CA LEU A 442 -36.68 1.76 1.69
C LEU A 442 -36.98 1.89 0.19
N PHE A 443 -38.24 1.76 -0.22
CA PHE A 443 -38.61 1.87 -1.63
C PHE A 443 -38.39 3.27 -2.19
N GLU A 444 -38.72 4.33 -1.44
CA GLU A 444 -38.53 5.72 -1.87
C GLU A 444 -37.05 6.10 -2.04
N ASN A 445 -36.18 5.53 -1.19
CA ASN A 445 -34.76 5.85 -1.16
C ASN A 445 -33.88 4.89 -1.98
N SER A 446 -34.42 3.78 -2.46
CA SER A 446 -33.66 2.78 -3.23
C SER A 446 -33.69 3.04 -4.73
N ILE A 447 -32.56 2.82 -5.39
CA ILE A 447 -32.41 2.84 -6.84
C ILE A 447 -32.65 1.46 -7.47
N ASP A 448 -32.20 0.39 -6.80
CA ASP A 448 -32.31 -0.98 -7.28
C ASP A 448 -32.37 -1.95 -6.10
N ILE A 449 -33.31 -2.90 -6.13
CA ILE A 449 -33.52 -3.96 -5.13
C ILE A 449 -33.80 -5.31 -5.84
N PHE A 450 -33.28 -5.46 -7.05
CA PHE A 450 -33.49 -6.66 -7.86
C PHE A 450 -33.13 -7.93 -7.10
N GLU A 451 -34.08 -8.87 -7.02
CA GLU A 451 -33.94 -10.16 -6.32
C GLU A 451 -33.56 -10.03 -4.83
N SER A 452 -33.84 -8.88 -4.22
CA SER A 452 -33.65 -8.66 -2.79
C SER A 452 -34.85 -9.17 -2.00
N LYS A 453 -34.59 -9.64 -0.78
CA LYS A 453 -35.58 -10.39 0.00
C LYS A 453 -35.64 -9.97 1.46
N LEU A 454 -36.84 -9.91 2.00
CA LEU A 454 -37.13 -9.75 3.42
C LEU A 454 -37.53 -11.10 4.01
N ILE A 455 -36.93 -11.49 5.12
CA ILE A 455 -37.10 -12.76 5.80
C ILE A 455 -37.54 -12.48 7.23
N ASN A 456 -38.77 -12.88 7.57
CA ASN A 456 -39.31 -12.77 8.93
C ASN A 456 -39.56 -14.18 9.48
N GLY A 457 -38.72 -14.62 10.42
CA GLY A 457 -38.75 -16.00 10.92
C GLY A 457 -38.43 -17.03 9.81
N THR A 458 -39.42 -17.83 9.42
CA THR A 458 -39.30 -18.82 8.32
C THR A 458 -39.88 -18.34 7.00
N ASN A 459 -40.53 -17.17 6.96
CA ASN A 459 -41.19 -16.65 5.77
C ASN A 459 -40.25 -15.75 4.97
N GLU A 460 -40.18 -15.94 3.66
CA GLU A 460 -39.35 -15.17 2.73
C GLU A 460 -40.24 -14.41 1.75
N TYR A 461 -40.04 -13.09 1.67
CA TYR A 461 -40.77 -12.16 0.81
C TYR A 461 -39.80 -11.49 -0.17
N ASN A 462 -40.09 -11.54 -1.46
CA ASN A 462 -39.33 -10.76 -2.44
C ASN A 462 -39.73 -9.28 -2.33
N LEU A 463 -38.75 -8.39 -2.24
CA LEU A 463 -38.97 -6.94 -2.21
C LEU A 463 -39.42 -6.40 -3.59
N GLY A 464 -39.32 -7.19 -4.65
CA GLY A 464 -39.88 -6.87 -5.97
C GLY A 464 -38.91 -6.07 -6.86
N LYS A 465 -39.46 -5.41 -7.88
CA LYS A 465 -38.71 -4.49 -8.76
C LYS A 465 -39.15 -3.07 -8.44
N ILE A 466 -38.20 -2.17 -8.31
CA ILE A 466 -38.45 -0.73 -8.19
C ILE A 466 -39.00 -0.20 -9.52
N ASP A 467 -40.03 0.64 -9.46
CA ASP A 467 -40.58 1.31 -10.64
C ASP A 467 -39.50 2.16 -11.34
N SER A 468 -39.49 2.11 -12.67
CA SER A 468 -38.45 2.63 -13.60
C SER A 468 -38.20 4.15 -13.59
N PHE A 469 -38.63 4.87 -12.55
CA PHE A 469 -38.55 6.32 -12.42
C PHE A 469 -37.47 6.81 -11.43
N HIS A 470 -36.70 5.91 -10.80
CA HIS A 470 -35.69 6.29 -9.81
C HIS A 470 -34.47 6.96 -10.42
N ARG A 471 -34.02 8.05 -9.78
CA ARG A 471 -32.85 8.84 -10.20
C ARG A 471 -31.56 8.22 -9.69
N ILE A 472 -30.60 8.02 -10.58
CA ILE A 472 -29.28 7.43 -10.35
C ILE A 472 -28.18 8.43 -10.74
N LEU A 473 -27.01 8.24 -10.15
CA LEU A 473 -25.88 9.15 -10.34
C LEU A 473 -25.19 8.91 -11.69
N TYR A 474 -24.97 9.98 -12.45
CA TYR A 474 -24.14 10.02 -13.64
C TYR A 474 -23.00 11.01 -13.41
N ILE A 475 -21.76 10.53 -13.50
CA ILE A 475 -20.55 11.36 -13.45
C ILE A 475 -20.09 11.56 -14.89
N ILE A 476 -20.18 12.79 -15.38
CA ILE A 476 -19.90 13.15 -16.76
C ILE A 476 -18.60 13.96 -16.82
N ARG A 477 -17.65 13.52 -17.65
CA ARG A 477 -16.39 14.24 -17.90
C ARG A 477 -16.32 14.63 -19.37
N ILE A 478 -15.98 15.89 -19.63
CA ILE A 478 -15.93 16.44 -20.99
C ILE A 478 -14.55 17.05 -21.21
N LYS A 479 -13.85 16.59 -22.25
CA LYS A 479 -12.57 17.17 -22.68
C LYS A 479 -12.78 18.07 -23.89
N THR A 480 -12.56 19.36 -23.69
CA THR A 480 -12.37 20.29 -24.80
C THR A 480 -11.00 20.06 -25.40
N GLY A 481 -10.92 19.93 -26.72
CA GLY A 481 -9.66 19.70 -27.40
C GLY A 481 -8.78 20.93 -27.45
N ASN A 482 -7.47 20.70 -27.66
CA ASN A 482 -6.45 21.72 -27.53
C ASN A 482 -6.25 22.52 -28.84
N ARG A 483 -7.33 23.07 -29.42
CA ARG A 483 -7.32 23.80 -30.71
C ARG A 483 -7.92 25.21 -30.57
N ILE A 484 -7.23 26.22 -31.12
CA ILE A 484 -7.57 27.67 -31.06
C ILE A 484 -8.94 27.91 -31.77
N PRO A 485 -9.93 28.75 -31.29
CA PRO A 485 -9.74 30.16 -30.84
C PRO A 485 -10.62 30.73 -29.69
N ILE A 486 -10.13 31.87 -29.15
CA ILE A 486 -10.73 32.95 -28.34
C ILE A 486 -11.82 32.56 -27.33
N GLU A 487 -11.47 32.72 -26.06
CA GLU A 487 -12.29 32.56 -24.86
C GLU A 487 -13.73 33.09 -25.01
N THR A 488 -14.71 32.25 -24.68
CA THR A 488 -16.10 32.66 -24.48
C THR A 488 -16.84 31.69 -23.57
N HIS A 489 -17.73 32.25 -22.76
CA HIS A 489 -18.66 31.51 -21.92
C HIS A 489 -19.77 30.90 -22.78
N MET A 490 -19.73 29.59 -22.98
CA MET A 490 -20.77 28.83 -23.67
C MET A 490 -21.71 28.15 -22.66
N ASN A 491 -23.00 28.12 -22.99
CA ASN A 491 -23.96 27.27 -22.28
C ASN A 491 -24.06 25.95 -23.05
N VAL A 492 -23.52 24.89 -22.45
CA VAL A 492 -23.53 23.53 -23.01
C VAL A 492 -24.64 22.74 -22.35
N TYR A 493 -25.39 22.00 -23.17
CA TYR A 493 -26.51 21.18 -22.77
C TYR A 493 -26.26 19.73 -23.19
N LEU A 494 -26.66 18.80 -22.33
CA LEU A 494 -26.54 17.37 -22.54
C LEU A 494 -27.93 16.72 -22.51
N THR A 495 -28.16 15.84 -23.48
CA THR A 495 -29.28 14.89 -23.49
C THR A 495 -28.73 13.48 -23.60
N ILE A 496 -29.12 12.57 -22.71
CA ILE A 496 -28.72 11.15 -22.74
C ILE A 496 -29.91 10.33 -23.24
N PHE A 497 -29.70 9.53 -24.29
CA PHE A 497 -30.69 8.62 -24.82
C PHE A 497 -30.36 7.20 -24.33
N GLY A 498 -31.17 6.69 -23.41
CA GLY A 498 -31.04 5.34 -22.90
C GLY A 498 -31.92 4.32 -23.62
N GLN A 499 -31.83 3.08 -23.19
CA GLN A 499 -32.62 1.97 -23.74
C GLN A 499 -34.12 2.14 -23.49
N VAL A 500 -34.49 2.64 -22.31
CA VAL A 500 -35.88 2.75 -21.83
C VAL A 500 -36.47 4.13 -22.14
N ASN A 501 -35.72 5.21 -21.94
CA ASN A 501 -36.16 6.58 -22.18
C ASN A 501 -34.94 7.54 -22.33
N GLN A 502 -35.18 8.84 -22.47
CA GLN A 502 -34.15 9.88 -22.58
C GLN A 502 -34.21 10.91 -21.43
N THR A 503 -33.10 11.58 -21.13
CA THR A 503 -33.12 12.74 -20.21
C THR A 503 -33.88 13.91 -20.83
N ARG A 504 -34.30 14.86 -19.99
CA ARG A 504 -34.54 16.22 -20.48
C ARG A 504 -33.20 16.85 -20.86
N GLU A 505 -33.26 17.83 -21.75
CA GLU A 505 -32.10 18.65 -22.05
C GLU A 505 -31.63 19.36 -20.78
N THR A 506 -30.40 19.06 -20.36
CA THR A 506 -29.86 19.51 -19.07
C THR A 506 -28.65 20.39 -19.31
N GLU A 507 -28.70 21.63 -18.81
CA GLU A 507 -27.57 22.56 -18.89
C GLU A 507 -26.44 22.10 -17.94
N LEU A 508 -25.23 21.98 -18.47
CA LEU A 508 -24.05 21.55 -17.72
C LEU A 508 -23.50 22.69 -16.84
N LYS A 509 -24.02 22.79 -15.62
CA LYS A 509 -23.60 23.73 -14.57
C LYS A 509 -22.63 23.05 -13.58
N SER A 510 -21.59 23.77 -13.14
CA SER A 510 -20.75 23.36 -12.01
C SER A 510 -21.17 24.13 -10.75
N ASN A 511 -21.07 23.50 -9.57
CA ASN A 511 -21.35 24.18 -8.29
C ASN A 511 -20.30 25.23 -7.94
N ASP A 512 -19.10 25.15 -8.52
CA ASP A 512 -18.07 26.16 -8.32
C ASP A 512 -18.26 27.34 -9.28
N TYR A 513 -18.18 28.56 -8.74
CA TYR A 513 -18.05 29.85 -9.45
C TYR A 513 -16.74 29.95 -10.27
N GLN A 514 -16.24 28.85 -10.84
CA GLN A 514 -15.07 28.88 -11.70
C GLN A 514 -15.46 29.53 -13.05
N LEU A 515 -14.90 30.72 -13.28
CA LEU A 515 -15.03 31.53 -14.49
C LEU A 515 -14.46 30.86 -15.78
N ASN A 516 -13.99 29.61 -15.69
CA ASN A 516 -13.15 28.93 -16.68
C ASN A 516 -13.76 27.62 -17.24
N ARG A 517 -15.07 27.56 -17.50
CA ARG A 517 -15.74 26.37 -18.06
C ARG A 517 -15.43 26.17 -19.56
N PHE A 518 -15.25 24.92 -19.97
CA PHE A 518 -15.04 24.48 -21.37
C PHE A 518 -13.87 25.18 -22.09
N GLN A 519 -12.85 25.59 -21.34
CA GLN A 519 -11.64 26.19 -21.89
C GLN A 519 -10.82 25.21 -22.72
N ASN A 520 -9.99 25.77 -23.60
CA ASN A 520 -9.10 25.04 -24.48
C ASN A 520 -8.26 24.01 -23.71
N GLY A 521 -8.35 22.73 -24.10
CA GLY A 521 -7.63 21.65 -23.43
C GLY A 521 -8.11 21.30 -22.02
N HIS A 522 -9.17 21.90 -21.49
CA HIS A 522 -9.63 21.64 -20.12
C HIS A 522 -10.54 20.39 -20.05
N ILE A 523 -10.53 19.71 -18.88
CA ILE A 523 -11.50 18.65 -18.56
C ILE A 523 -12.51 19.23 -17.56
N ASN A 524 -13.79 19.20 -17.91
CA ASN A 524 -14.86 19.60 -17.01
C ASN A 524 -15.59 18.38 -16.49
N ASN A 525 -15.79 18.32 -15.17
CA ASN A 525 -16.47 17.24 -14.48
C ASN A 525 -17.84 17.72 -13.99
N PHE A 526 -18.87 16.91 -14.20
CA PHE A 526 -20.23 17.18 -13.77
C PHE A 526 -20.83 15.95 -13.10
N THR A 527 -21.69 16.19 -12.13
CA THR A 527 -22.37 15.12 -11.39
C THR A 527 -23.87 15.41 -11.41
N TYR A 528 -24.66 14.51 -12.01
CA TYR A 528 -26.10 14.65 -12.16
C TYR A 528 -26.86 13.45 -11.61
N LEU A 529 -28.07 13.71 -11.11
CA LEU A 529 -29.05 12.69 -10.76
C LEU A 529 -30.13 12.64 -11.84
N PHE A 530 -30.09 11.59 -12.65
CA PHE A 530 -31.05 11.37 -13.74
C PHE A 530 -31.77 10.04 -13.56
N ASN A 531 -32.98 9.89 -14.11
CA ASN A 531 -33.69 8.61 -14.02
C ASN A 531 -32.83 7.44 -14.59
N ASN A 532 -33.03 6.22 -14.10
CA ASN A 532 -32.36 5.05 -14.64
C ASN A 532 -32.91 4.74 -16.04
N PHE A 533 -32.15 5.05 -17.08
CA PHE A 533 -32.60 4.88 -18.46
C PHE A 533 -32.16 3.55 -19.10
N GLY A 534 -31.58 2.64 -18.34
CA GLY A 534 -30.94 1.45 -18.91
C GLY A 534 -29.71 1.82 -19.73
N GLN A 535 -29.24 0.92 -20.61
CA GLN A 535 -27.99 1.10 -21.35
C GLN A 535 -28.00 2.39 -22.19
N ILE A 536 -26.93 3.19 -22.16
CA ILE A 536 -26.86 4.43 -22.96
C ILE A 536 -26.68 4.04 -24.43
N LYS A 537 -27.61 4.49 -25.29
CA LYS A 537 -27.57 4.31 -26.74
C LYS A 537 -26.80 5.41 -27.44
N SER A 538 -27.02 6.65 -27.03
CA SER A 538 -26.33 7.83 -27.55
C SER A 538 -26.44 9.00 -26.57
N ILE A 539 -25.62 10.01 -26.78
CA ILE A 539 -25.72 11.30 -26.11
C ILE A 539 -25.78 12.41 -27.16
N MET A 540 -26.56 13.45 -26.91
CA MET A 540 -26.56 14.67 -27.70
C MET A 540 -26.01 15.80 -26.87
N ILE A 541 -25.02 16.47 -27.43
CA ILE A 541 -24.45 17.70 -26.89
C ILE A 541 -24.92 18.84 -27.77
N ARG A 542 -25.44 19.88 -27.12
CA ARG A 542 -25.84 21.13 -27.76
C ARG A 542 -25.14 22.29 -27.08
N TYR A 543 -24.79 23.33 -27.81
CA TYR A 543 -24.37 24.59 -27.21
C TYR A 543 -25.01 25.78 -27.91
N TYR A 544 -25.10 26.89 -27.18
CA TYR A 544 -25.58 28.17 -27.70
C TYR A 544 -24.46 29.19 -27.70
N GLU A 545 -24.30 29.88 -28.82
CA GLU A 545 -23.33 30.97 -28.98
C GLU A 545 -23.82 32.22 -28.24
N ASN A 546 -22.95 32.80 -27.41
CA ASN A 546 -23.16 34.15 -26.87
C ASN A 546 -22.49 35.22 -27.76
N THR A 547 -21.57 34.85 -28.67
CA THR A 547 -20.93 35.78 -29.63
C THR A 547 -20.69 35.11 -30.99
N GLN A 548 -20.61 35.90 -32.07
CA GLN A 548 -20.57 35.45 -33.47
C GLN A 548 -19.29 34.71 -33.92
N LYS A 549 -18.40 34.28 -33.01
CA LYS A 549 -17.05 33.78 -33.38
C LYS A 549 -16.63 32.46 -32.71
N THR A 550 -17.55 31.71 -32.11
CA THR A 550 -17.15 30.67 -31.15
C THR A 550 -17.45 29.27 -31.70
N LYS A 551 -16.41 28.59 -32.18
CA LYS A 551 -16.46 27.17 -32.55
C LYS A 551 -15.93 26.33 -31.39
N TRP A 552 -16.56 25.19 -31.09
CA TRP A 552 -16.12 24.30 -30.03
C TRP A 552 -15.58 22.98 -30.60
N PHE A 553 -14.32 22.67 -30.28
CA PHE A 553 -13.71 21.39 -30.62
C PHE A 553 -13.78 20.44 -29.42
N LEU A 554 -14.51 19.34 -29.58
CA LEU A 554 -14.75 18.34 -28.55
C LEU A 554 -13.88 17.11 -28.80
N ASP A 555 -12.98 16.78 -27.87
CA ASP A 555 -12.16 15.57 -27.96
C ASP A 555 -13.01 14.34 -27.62
N TRP A 556 -13.54 14.30 -26.39
CA TRP A 556 -14.30 13.16 -25.89
C TRP A 556 -15.21 13.53 -24.73
N ILE A 557 -16.18 12.65 -24.49
CA ILE A 557 -17.06 12.64 -23.32
C ILE A 557 -16.98 11.27 -22.67
N GLU A 558 -16.92 11.25 -21.35
CA GLU A 558 -16.98 10.03 -20.56
C GLU A 558 -18.16 10.12 -19.59
N VAL A 559 -18.90 9.03 -19.45
CA VAL A 559 -20.03 8.91 -18.53
C VAL A 559 -19.80 7.68 -17.66
N ASP A 560 -19.52 7.91 -16.39
CA ASP A 560 -19.44 6.87 -15.37
C ASP A 560 -20.78 6.79 -14.63
N ILE A 561 -21.34 5.58 -14.56
CA ILE A 561 -22.58 5.28 -13.84
C ILE A 561 -22.21 4.34 -12.69
N PRO A 562 -21.77 4.86 -11.52
CA PRO A 562 -21.13 4.05 -10.49
C PRO A 562 -22.00 2.89 -9.98
N ILE A 563 -23.32 3.10 -9.91
CA ILE A 563 -24.26 2.10 -9.39
C ILE A 563 -24.51 0.92 -10.33
N ARG A 564 -24.15 1.06 -11.61
CA ARG A 564 -24.24 -0.01 -12.61
C ARG A 564 -22.86 -0.56 -13.00
N ASP A 565 -21.78 0.02 -12.45
CA ASP A 565 -20.40 -0.23 -12.86
C ASP A 565 -20.19 -0.14 -14.39
N GLU A 566 -20.99 0.72 -15.03
CA GLU A 566 -20.93 0.98 -16.44
C GLU A 566 -20.19 2.29 -16.68
N PHE A 567 -19.22 2.23 -17.57
CA PHE A 567 -18.45 3.38 -18.01
C PHE A 567 -18.54 3.47 -19.53
N TYR A 568 -19.02 4.60 -20.02
CA TYR A 568 -19.19 4.87 -21.44
C TYR A 568 -18.18 5.93 -21.87
N LYS A 569 -17.50 5.67 -22.98
CA LYS A 569 -16.63 6.64 -23.63
C LYS A 569 -17.19 7.00 -25.00
N PHE A 570 -17.27 8.29 -25.29
CA PHE A 570 -17.76 8.86 -26.53
C PHE A 570 -16.63 9.70 -27.12
N THR A 571 -15.88 9.15 -28.06
CA THR A 571 -14.80 9.87 -28.77
C THR A 571 -15.37 10.61 -29.96
N CYS A 572 -15.04 11.89 -30.14
CA CYS A 572 -15.42 12.66 -31.33
C CYS A 572 -14.23 13.25 -32.08
N PHE A 573 -13.33 13.93 -31.37
CA PHE A 573 -12.21 14.71 -31.93
C PHE A 573 -12.63 15.62 -33.10
N CYS A 574 -13.72 16.35 -32.90
CA CYS A 574 -14.43 17.05 -33.97
C CYS A 574 -14.83 18.48 -33.59
N TRP A 575 -15.02 19.35 -34.58
CA TRP A 575 -15.72 20.61 -34.39
C TRP A 575 -17.22 20.35 -34.37
N ILE A 576 -17.94 20.90 -33.38
CA ILE A 576 -19.40 20.83 -33.37
C ILE A 576 -19.93 21.89 -34.34
N GLU A 577 -20.56 21.43 -35.42
CA GLU A 577 -21.07 22.29 -36.49
C GLU A 577 -22.52 22.68 -36.28
N LYS A 578 -22.93 23.74 -36.97
CA LYS A 578 -24.31 24.22 -36.96
C LYS A 578 -25.14 23.35 -37.89
N SER A 579 -26.17 22.71 -37.35
CA SER A 579 -27.14 21.96 -38.15
C SER A 579 -27.90 22.90 -39.10
N GLU A 580 -27.93 22.55 -40.39
CA GLU A 580 -28.68 23.31 -41.41
C GLU A 580 -30.20 23.28 -41.18
N VAL A 581 -30.70 22.20 -40.55
CA VAL A 581 -32.14 21.98 -40.33
C VAL A 581 -32.63 22.68 -39.07
N THR A 582 -31.89 22.59 -37.97
CA THR A 582 -32.30 23.14 -36.67
C THR A 582 -31.70 24.50 -36.37
N ASN A 583 -30.73 24.96 -37.18
CA ASN A 583 -29.95 26.18 -36.96
C ASN A 583 -29.29 26.22 -35.56
N GLN A 584 -28.99 25.04 -34.99
CA GLN A 584 -28.40 24.86 -33.65
C GLN A 584 -27.07 24.11 -33.76
N TYR A 585 -26.13 24.43 -32.87
CA TYR A 585 -24.87 23.68 -32.76
C TYR A 585 -25.07 22.46 -31.90
N GLN A 586 -25.14 21.29 -32.53
CA GLN A 586 -25.37 20.04 -31.82
C GLN A 586 -24.67 18.88 -32.51
N ILE A 587 -24.33 17.87 -31.72
CA ILE A 587 -23.83 16.59 -32.22
C ILE A 587 -24.42 15.45 -31.38
N GLU A 588 -24.82 14.38 -32.05
CA GLU A 588 -25.19 13.13 -31.39
C GLU A 588 -24.06 12.12 -31.52
N LEU A 589 -23.59 11.61 -30.38
CA LEU A 589 -22.48 10.66 -30.28
C LEU A 589 -23.00 9.32 -29.77
N LYS A 590 -22.57 8.25 -30.44
CA LYS A 590 -22.75 6.87 -29.95
C LYS A 590 -21.53 6.48 -29.11
N PRO A 591 -21.68 5.58 -28.12
CA PRO A 591 -20.56 5.16 -27.31
C PRO A 591 -19.54 4.41 -28.17
N SER A 592 -18.29 4.86 -28.13
CA SER A 592 -17.13 4.22 -28.76
C SER A 592 -16.66 3.01 -27.96
N GLU A 593 -16.76 3.09 -26.63
CA GLU A 593 -16.36 2.04 -25.70
C GLU A 593 -17.38 1.93 -24.56
N ILE A 594 -17.74 0.69 -24.19
CA ILE A 594 -18.60 0.39 -23.03
C ILE A 594 -17.82 -0.57 -22.14
N ILE A 595 -17.42 -0.08 -20.97
CA ILE A 595 -16.65 -0.84 -20.00
C ILE A 595 -17.56 -1.18 -18.82
N GLN A 596 -17.75 -2.47 -18.58
CA GLN A 596 -18.40 -2.98 -17.37
C GLN A 596 -17.32 -3.48 -16.40
N LYS A 597 -17.10 -2.74 -15.31
CA LYS A 597 -15.92 -2.90 -14.44
C LYS A 597 -16.03 -4.06 -13.44
N ASN A 598 -17.23 -4.59 -13.21
CA ASN A 598 -17.52 -5.61 -12.20
C ASN A 598 -18.18 -6.90 -12.76
N ILE A 599 -17.85 -7.30 -14.00
CA ILE A 599 -18.23 -8.64 -14.49
C ILE A 599 -17.16 -9.66 -14.09
N PHE A 600 -17.57 -10.86 -13.70
CA PHE A 600 -16.70 -12.03 -13.66
C PHE A 600 -16.32 -12.46 -15.08
N VAL A 601 -15.02 -12.64 -15.29
CA VAL A 601 -14.39 -12.96 -16.56
C VAL A 601 -13.60 -14.24 -16.38
N THR A 602 -13.77 -15.18 -17.31
CA THR A 602 -12.88 -16.31 -17.43
C THR A 602 -11.69 -15.89 -18.29
N TYR A 603 -10.49 -16.03 -17.74
CA TYR A 603 -9.24 -15.89 -18.47
C TYR A 603 -8.72 -17.28 -18.80
N GLU A 604 -8.49 -17.54 -20.08
CA GLU A 604 -7.83 -18.74 -20.57
C GLU A 604 -6.32 -18.52 -20.51
N VAL A 605 -5.65 -19.31 -19.68
CA VAL A 605 -4.21 -19.25 -19.45
C VAL A 605 -3.58 -20.46 -20.13
N THR A 606 -2.78 -20.21 -21.15
CA THR A 606 -2.03 -21.22 -21.89
C THR A 606 -0.56 -21.16 -21.48
N VAL A 607 -0.02 -22.28 -21.01
CA VAL A 607 1.34 -22.39 -20.49
C VAL A 607 2.18 -23.29 -21.39
N TYR A 608 3.34 -22.83 -21.82
CA TYR A 608 4.28 -23.60 -22.65
C TYR A 608 5.52 -23.97 -21.84
N THR A 609 5.70 -25.27 -21.59
CA THR A 609 6.86 -25.80 -20.86
C THR A 609 7.95 -26.23 -21.83
N GLY A 610 9.20 -25.85 -21.58
CA GLY A 610 10.34 -26.14 -22.44
C GLY A 610 10.99 -27.50 -22.19
N ASP A 611 12.01 -27.81 -23.00
CA ASP A 611 12.62 -29.14 -23.11
C ASP A 611 13.97 -29.27 -22.35
N ALA A 612 14.01 -29.02 -21.03
CA ALA A 612 15.25 -29.11 -20.22
C ALA A 612 15.35 -30.45 -19.42
N ARG A 613 16.56 -31.06 -19.31
CA ARG A 613 16.80 -32.30 -18.52
C ARG A 613 16.93 -31.98 -17.03
N GLY A 614 16.32 -32.80 -16.15
CA GLY A 614 16.43 -32.69 -14.68
C GLY A 614 15.28 -31.98 -13.95
N VAL A 615 14.18 -31.72 -14.66
CA VAL A 615 12.98 -31.02 -14.14
C VAL A 615 12.01 -32.03 -13.53
N THR A 616 11.91 -32.07 -12.20
CA THR A 616 10.84 -32.79 -11.48
C THR A 616 9.65 -31.85 -11.24
N VAL A 617 8.52 -32.11 -11.89
CA VAL A 617 7.26 -31.37 -11.63
C VAL A 617 6.43 -32.15 -10.60
N GLY A 618 6.77 -31.93 -9.33
CA GLY A 618 5.87 -32.16 -8.19
C GLY A 618 5.43 -30.84 -7.52
N ALA A 619 5.87 -29.71 -8.04
CA ALA A 619 5.65 -28.38 -7.46
C ALA A 619 4.28 -27.79 -7.83
N HIS A 620 3.70 -27.02 -6.93
CA HIS A 620 2.43 -26.34 -7.16
C HIS A 620 2.66 -24.99 -7.86
N VAL A 621 2.34 -24.92 -9.15
CA VAL A 621 2.42 -23.69 -9.95
C VAL A 621 1.28 -22.75 -9.58
N HIS A 622 1.63 -21.51 -9.23
CA HIS A 622 0.69 -20.46 -8.93
C HIS A 622 0.87 -19.28 -9.89
N LEU A 623 -0.24 -18.69 -10.32
CA LEU A 623 -0.30 -17.55 -11.23
C LEU A 623 -1.13 -16.43 -10.61
N LYS A 624 -0.61 -15.20 -10.61
CA LYS A 624 -1.38 -13.99 -10.33
C LYS A 624 -1.26 -13.04 -11.51
N ILE A 625 -2.38 -12.43 -11.88
CA ILE A 625 -2.48 -11.57 -13.04
C ILE A 625 -2.71 -10.14 -12.55
N TYR A 626 -1.93 -9.19 -13.05
CA TYR A 626 -2.07 -7.78 -12.70
C TYR A 626 -2.67 -7.05 -13.88
N GLY A 627 -3.72 -6.28 -13.65
CA GLY A 627 -4.40 -5.50 -14.68
C GLY A 627 -4.50 -4.02 -14.32
N GLU A 628 -4.90 -3.23 -15.32
CA GLU A 628 -5.11 -1.78 -15.25
C GLU A 628 -6.10 -1.37 -14.17
N TYR A 629 -7.20 -2.12 -14.01
CA TYR A 629 -8.25 -1.78 -13.05
C TYR A 629 -8.07 -2.47 -11.71
N ARG A 630 -7.55 -3.70 -11.72
CA ARG A 630 -7.32 -4.50 -10.51
C ARG A 630 -6.38 -5.67 -10.81
N ASN A 631 -5.94 -6.33 -9.77
CA ASN A 631 -5.19 -7.59 -9.85
C ASN A 631 -6.12 -8.76 -9.55
N SER A 632 -5.83 -9.91 -10.13
CA SER A 632 -6.52 -11.15 -9.79
C SER A 632 -6.07 -11.68 -8.43
N ASP A 633 -6.82 -12.66 -7.91
CA ASP A 633 -6.28 -13.56 -6.91
C ASP A 633 -5.15 -14.43 -7.48
N THR A 634 -4.42 -15.10 -6.59
CA THR A 634 -3.39 -16.07 -6.98
C THR A 634 -4.04 -17.43 -7.23
N TYR A 635 -4.03 -17.89 -8.48
CA TYR A 635 -4.59 -19.17 -8.88
C TYR A 635 -3.55 -20.26 -8.86
N ARG A 636 -3.86 -21.38 -8.20
CA ARG A 636 -3.11 -22.61 -8.38
C ARG A 636 -3.51 -23.26 -9.71
N LEU A 637 -2.56 -23.50 -10.59
CA LEU A 637 -2.80 -24.15 -11.88
C LEU A 637 -2.69 -25.66 -11.71
N HIS A 638 -3.81 -26.34 -11.44
CA HIS A 638 -3.84 -27.76 -11.06
C HIS A 638 -4.74 -28.66 -11.93
N GLU A 639 -5.65 -28.08 -12.73
CA GLU A 639 -6.54 -28.82 -13.63
C GLU A 639 -6.40 -28.32 -15.07
N SER A 640 -5.39 -28.84 -15.77
CA SER A 640 -5.23 -28.54 -17.20
C SER A 640 -6.42 -29.12 -17.97
N LYS A 641 -7.01 -28.32 -18.85
CA LYS A 641 -8.12 -28.71 -19.73
C LYS A 641 -7.65 -29.57 -20.91
N THR A 642 -6.34 -29.60 -21.16
CA THR A 642 -5.75 -30.34 -22.29
C THR A 642 -5.06 -31.62 -21.87
N ASN A 643 -4.44 -31.68 -20.69
CA ASN A 643 -3.63 -32.83 -20.28
C ASN A 643 -3.92 -33.23 -18.82
N SER A 644 -3.94 -34.53 -18.55
CA SER A 644 -4.15 -35.05 -17.19
C SER A 644 -2.97 -34.80 -16.25
N ASN A 645 -1.74 -34.76 -16.80
CA ASN A 645 -0.53 -34.40 -16.08
C ASN A 645 0.02 -33.08 -16.62
N SER A 646 -0.15 -32.00 -15.86
CA SER A 646 0.28 -30.66 -16.24
C SER A 646 1.80 -30.48 -16.22
N PHE A 647 2.30 -29.54 -17.04
CA PHE A 647 3.67 -29.01 -17.08
C PHE A 647 4.77 -30.02 -17.42
N GLN A 648 4.49 -31.04 -18.24
CA GLN A 648 5.55 -31.93 -18.70
C GLN A 648 6.49 -31.25 -19.70
N ARG A 649 7.67 -31.86 -19.93
CA ARG A 649 8.66 -31.37 -20.89
C ARG A 649 8.05 -31.23 -22.28
N ASN A 650 8.28 -30.09 -22.92
CA ASN A 650 7.78 -29.76 -24.27
C ASN A 650 6.25 -29.86 -24.39
N GLN A 651 5.52 -29.51 -23.33
CA GLN A 651 4.06 -29.58 -23.26
C GLN A 651 3.40 -28.20 -23.28
N LYS A 652 2.19 -28.16 -23.85
CA LYS A 652 1.25 -27.04 -23.80
C LYS A 652 0.08 -27.40 -22.89
N ASP A 653 -0.19 -26.57 -21.88
CA ASP A 653 -1.29 -26.75 -20.93
C ASP A 653 -2.23 -25.56 -20.92
N ILE A 654 -3.55 -25.80 -20.90
CA ILE A 654 -4.56 -24.74 -20.87
C ILE A 654 -5.33 -24.79 -19.55
N PHE A 655 -5.47 -23.65 -18.89
CA PHE A 655 -6.22 -23.49 -17.64
C PHE A 655 -7.25 -22.37 -17.79
N HIS A 656 -8.33 -22.45 -17.03
CA HIS A 656 -9.29 -21.35 -16.89
C HIS A 656 -9.16 -20.76 -15.49
N VAL A 657 -8.99 -19.44 -15.41
CA VAL A 657 -8.96 -18.71 -14.14
C VAL A 657 -10.05 -17.63 -14.16
N ASN A 658 -10.87 -17.58 -13.12
CA ASN A 658 -12.03 -16.69 -13.06
C ASN A 658 -11.73 -15.50 -12.15
N SER A 659 -11.75 -14.29 -12.71
CA SER A 659 -11.51 -13.05 -11.98
C SER A 659 -12.53 -11.99 -12.38
N LEU A 660 -12.79 -11.01 -11.51
CA LEU A 660 -13.41 -9.76 -11.97
C LEU A 660 -12.55 -9.13 -13.07
N TYR A 661 -13.19 -8.41 -14.00
CA TYR A 661 -12.51 -7.81 -15.14
C TYR A 661 -11.29 -6.98 -14.71
N LEU A 662 -10.12 -7.41 -15.19
CA LEU A 662 -8.81 -6.87 -14.80
C LEU A 662 -8.42 -5.63 -15.62
N GLY A 663 -9.05 -5.40 -16.78
CA GLY A 663 -8.59 -4.42 -17.76
C GLY A 663 -7.38 -4.91 -18.55
N LYS A 664 -6.59 -3.99 -19.10
CA LYS A 664 -5.32 -4.32 -19.76
C LYS A 664 -4.35 -4.98 -18.77
N LEU A 665 -3.76 -6.13 -19.11
CA LEU A 665 -2.82 -6.81 -18.23
C LEU A 665 -1.44 -6.14 -18.27
N ASN A 666 -0.92 -5.82 -17.08
CA ASN A 666 0.30 -5.06 -16.89
C ASN A 666 1.50 -5.96 -16.58
N LYS A 667 1.29 -7.05 -15.84
CA LYS A 667 2.31 -8.04 -15.46
C LYS A 667 1.66 -9.33 -14.96
N ILE A 668 2.43 -10.39 -14.87
CA ILE A 668 2.06 -11.61 -14.15
C ILE A 668 3.11 -11.96 -13.11
N ASP A 669 2.67 -12.61 -12.04
CA ASP A 669 3.54 -13.26 -11.06
C ASP A 669 3.32 -14.77 -11.15
N VAL A 670 4.42 -15.49 -11.37
CA VAL A 670 4.43 -16.95 -11.49
C VAL A 670 5.36 -17.50 -10.41
N SER A 671 4.81 -18.33 -9.52
CA SER A 671 5.56 -18.89 -8.40
C SER A 671 5.42 -20.41 -8.30
N LEU A 672 6.50 -21.05 -7.84
CA LEU A 672 6.54 -22.46 -7.47
C LEU A 672 6.51 -22.55 -5.93
N LEU A 673 5.44 -23.11 -5.36
CA LEU A 673 5.34 -23.33 -3.91
C LEU A 673 5.64 -24.79 -3.56
N ASP A 674 6.45 -24.98 -2.52
CA ASP A 674 7.13 -26.23 -2.16
C ASP A 674 6.21 -27.43 -1.89
N GLY A 675 6.60 -28.56 -2.49
CA GLY A 675 6.55 -29.87 -1.87
C GLY A 675 7.99 -30.40 -1.82
N LEU A 676 8.59 -30.48 -0.61
CA LEU A 676 9.85 -31.16 -0.26
C LEU A 676 10.78 -31.54 -1.43
N GLY A 677 11.45 -30.56 -2.06
CA GLY A 677 12.47 -30.84 -3.08
C GLY A 677 12.82 -29.63 -3.96
N SER A 678 14.06 -29.59 -4.47
CA SER A 678 14.52 -28.56 -5.42
C SER A 678 13.86 -28.75 -6.79
N SER A 679 12.66 -28.21 -6.98
CA SER A 679 11.98 -28.20 -8.28
C SER A 679 12.48 -27.05 -9.15
N SER A 680 13.07 -27.35 -10.31
CA SER A 680 13.30 -26.38 -11.37
C SER A 680 12.25 -26.57 -12.46
N TRP A 681 11.73 -25.47 -13.01
CA TRP A 681 10.78 -25.50 -14.13
C TRP A 681 11.29 -24.59 -15.25
N PHE A 682 11.40 -25.16 -16.45
CA PHE A 682 11.75 -24.37 -17.63
C PHE A 682 10.47 -23.92 -18.32
N LEU A 683 9.96 -22.77 -17.89
CA LEU A 683 8.82 -22.10 -18.52
C LEU A 683 9.31 -21.35 -19.77
N LEU A 684 8.65 -21.52 -20.91
CA LEU A 684 8.98 -20.80 -22.15
C LEU A 684 8.14 -19.54 -22.29
N ARG A 685 6.81 -19.70 -22.22
CA ARG A 685 5.87 -18.58 -22.29
C ARG A 685 4.54 -18.90 -21.63
N ILE A 686 3.84 -17.84 -21.23
CA ILE A 686 2.42 -17.90 -20.85
C ILE A 686 1.65 -16.97 -21.77
N GLU A 687 0.54 -17.45 -22.31
CA GLU A 687 -0.44 -16.66 -23.06
C GLU A 687 -1.71 -16.56 -22.22
N ILE A 688 -2.23 -15.35 -22.00
CA ILE A 688 -3.50 -15.13 -21.30
C ILE A 688 -4.50 -14.48 -22.24
N ARG A 689 -5.72 -15.04 -22.31
CA ARG A 689 -6.82 -14.54 -23.13
C ARG A 689 -8.06 -14.26 -22.29
N ASP A 690 -8.67 -13.08 -22.45
CA ASP A 690 -10.03 -12.81 -21.94
C ASP A 690 -11.04 -13.52 -22.84
N THR A 691 -11.81 -14.47 -22.31
CA THR A 691 -12.72 -15.29 -23.15
C THR A 691 -13.90 -14.52 -23.75
N ARG A 692 -14.15 -13.27 -23.31
CA ARG A 692 -15.26 -12.44 -23.83
C ARG A 692 -14.85 -11.68 -25.09
N ILE A 693 -13.56 -11.41 -25.25
CA ILE A 693 -13.01 -10.62 -26.34
C ILE A 693 -12.21 -11.56 -27.23
N ASN A 694 -12.70 -11.81 -28.46
CA ASN A 694 -11.92 -12.58 -29.42
C ASN A 694 -10.64 -11.81 -29.80
N ASN A 695 -9.50 -12.51 -29.83
CA ASN A 695 -8.17 -12.06 -30.32
C ASN A 695 -7.28 -11.21 -29.40
N THR A 696 -7.48 -11.19 -28.08
CA THR A 696 -6.48 -10.63 -27.14
C THR A 696 -5.64 -11.73 -26.49
N TYR A 697 -4.33 -11.73 -26.74
CA TYR A 697 -3.37 -12.61 -26.07
C TYR A 697 -2.29 -11.76 -25.41
N PHE A 698 -2.14 -11.90 -24.10
CA PHE A 698 -0.99 -11.36 -23.37
C PHE A 698 0.07 -12.46 -23.31
N GLU A 699 1.12 -12.31 -24.12
CA GLU A 699 2.27 -13.23 -24.13
C GLU A 699 3.34 -12.70 -23.18
N PHE A 700 3.81 -13.59 -22.32
CA PHE A 700 4.88 -13.36 -21.37
C PHE A 700 6.00 -14.35 -21.71
N ASP A 701 7.12 -13.88 -22.24
CA ASP A 701 8.27 -14.72 -22.58
C ASP A 701 9.21 -14.90 -21.39
N PHE A 702 9.68 -16.14 -21.22
CA PHE A 702 10.59 -16.54 -20.16
C PHE A 702 11.81 -17.18 -20.83
N GLN A 703 12.94 -16.48 -20.83
CA GLN A 703 14.21 -17.01 -21.37
C GLN A 703 15.13 -17.57 -20.29
N ASP A 704 14.60 -17.90 -19.10
CA ASP A 704 15.39 -18.39 -17.98
C ASP A 704 14.73 -19.58 -17.26
N ASN A 705 15.52 -20.39 -16.56
CA ASN A 705 15.00 -21.49 -15.73
C ASN A 705 14.45 -20.94 -14.43
N ILE A 706 13.16 -21.11 -14.16
CA ILE A 706 12.58 -20.82 -12.84
C ILE A 706 13.11 -21.90 -11.88
N ARG A 707 14.11 -21.55 -11.06
CA ARG A 707 14.72 -22.47 -10.09
C ARG A 707 14.24 -22.14 -8.69
N ASN A 708 13.74 -23.15 -8.00
CA ASN A 708 13.44 -23.02 -6.58
C ASN A 708 14.74 -23.05 -5.75
N ARG A 709 15.32 -21.88 -5.52
CA ARG A 709 16.19 -21.61 -4.36
C ARG A 709 15.62 -20.38 -3.67
N ASN A 710 14.92 -20.61 -2.56
CA ASN A 710 14.39 -19.60 -1.64
C ASN A 710 13.29 -18.68 -2.21
N GLY A 711 12.17 -19.27 -2.69
CA GLY A 711 10.93 -18.50 -2.90
C GLY A 711 11.04 -17.34 -3.88
N LEU A 712 11.55 -17.61 -5.09
CA LEU A 712 11.66 -16.61 -6.14
C LEU A 712 10.27 -16.21 -6.66
N HIS A 713 9.86 -14.99 -6.29
CA HIS A 713 8.87 -14.16 -6.98
C HIS A 713 9.51 -13.57 -8.24
N GLY A 714 8.85 -13.70 -9.38
CA GLY A 714 9.23 -13.01 -10.60
C GLY A 714 8.02 -12.23 -11.11
N GLU A 715 8.15 -10.90 -11.15
CA GLU A 715 7.18 -10.05 -11.83
C GLU A 715 7.60 -9.93 -13.30
N TYR A 716 6.78 -10.47 -14.19
CA TYR A 716 7.08 -10.49 -15.62
C TYR A 716 6.14 -9.51 -16.34
N PRO A 717 6.67 -8.40 -16.90
CA PRO A 717 5.89 -7.57 -17.80
C PRO A 717 5.65 -8.31 -19.13
N PRO A 718 4.63 -7.93 -19.93
CA PRO A 718 4.48 -8.42 -21.30
C PRO A 718 5.73 -8.16 -22.14
N SER A 719 6.07 -9.07 -23.06
CA SER A 719 7.27 -8.96 -23.90
C SER A 719 7.32 -7.66 -24.72
N GLU A 720 8.48 -6.99 -24.82
CA GLU A 720 8.66 -5.69 -25.52
C GLU A 720 8.28 -5.74 -27.02
N ILE A 721 8.52 -6.89 -27.68
CA ILE A 721 8.09 -7.14 -29.07
C ILE A 721 6.57 -6.95 -29.21
N LEU A 722 5.82 -7.16 -28.13
CA LEU A 722 4.38 -7.03 -28.05
C LEU A 722 3.90 -5.67 -27.56
N LEU A 723 4.68 -4.82 -26.88
CA LEU A 723 4.29 -3.42 -26.67
C LEU A 723 4.04 -2.74 -28.02
N SER A 724 4.84 -3.06 -29.04
CA SER A 724 4.61 -2.61 -30.42
C SER A 724 3.35 -3.23 -31.04
N LYS A 725 3.07 -4.52 -30.85
CA LYS A 725 1.79 -5.14 -31.28
C LYS A 725 0.57 -4.65 -30.49
N TYR A 726 0.72 -4.25 -29.24
CA TYR A 726 -0.34 -3.71 -28.38
C TYR A 726 -0.66 -2.25 -28.74
N TYR A 727 0.33 -1.51 -29.23
CA TYR A 727 0.13 -0.21 -29.88
C TYR A 727 -0.32 -0.32 -31.35
N ILE A 728 -0.21 -1.50 -31.99
CA ILE A 728 -0.57 -1.69 -33.41
C ILE A 728 -1.87 -2.49 -33.61
N ILE A 729 -2.39 -3.22 -32.62
CA ILE A 729 -3.57 -4.12 -32.77
C ILE A 729 -4.83 -3.61 -32.04
N ASN A 730 -4.78 -2.45 -31.39
CA ASN A 730 -6.03 -1.71 -31.16
C ASN A 730 -6.30 -0.85 -32.38
N ASP A 731 -7.16 -1.34 -33.28
CA ASP A 731 -7.82 -0.61 -34.37
C ASP A 731 -7.38 -1.00 -35.80
N LEU A 732 -7.09 -2.26 -36.11
CA LEU A 732 -7.11 -2.70 -37.52
C LEU A 732 -8.56 -2.88 -37.98
N THR A 733 -9.02 -1.98 -38.83
CA THR A 733 -10.34 -2.04 -39.47
C THR A 733 -10.22 -2.71 -40.84
N PHE A 734 -11.20 -3.53 -41.19
CA PHE A 734 -11.33 -4.15 -42.51
C PHE A 734 -11.88 -3.15 -43.54
N PHE A 735 -11.14 -2.97 -44.64
CA PHE A 735 -11.56 -2.18 -45.79
C PHE A 735 -11.62 -3.05 -47.04
N GLN A 736 -12.67 -2.85 -47.84
CA GLN A 736 -12.79 -3.39 -49.18
C GLN A 736 -12.44 -2.29 -50.18
N ILE A 737 -11.37 -2.49 -50.95
CA ILE A 737 -10.96 -1.61 -52.03
C ILE A 737 -11.38 -2.25 -53.35
N SER A 738 -12.25 -1.58 -54.11
CA SER A 738 -12.64 -2.01 -55.45
C SER A 738 -12.01 -1.08 -56.48
N VAL A 739 -11.22 -1.63 -57.39
CA VAL A 739 -10.60 -0.89 -58.49
C VAL A 739 -11.32 -1.24 -59.78
N ILE A 740 -11.86 -0.24 -60.47
CA ILE A 740 -12.59 -0.43 -61.73
C ILE A 740 -11.69 0.06 -62.87
N THR A 741 -11.31 -0.85 -63.77
CA THR A 741 -10.58 -0.54 -64.99
C THR A 741 -11.56 -0.16 -66.10
N SER A 742 -11.22 0.85 -66.91
CA SER A 742 -12.08 1.32 -68.00
C SER A 742 -12.36 0.21 -69.03
N ASP A 743 -13.53 0.25 -69.65
CA ASP A 743 -13.96 -0.72 -70.68
C ASP A 743 -13.56 -0.32 -72.12
N SER A 744 -12.50 0.49 -72.28
CA SER A 744 -11.99 0.84 -73.61
C SER A 744 -10.92 -0.14 -74.06
N LEU A 745 -10.80 -0.37 -75.38
CA LEU A 745 -9.83 -1.32 -75.93
C LEU A 745 -8.40 -1.00 -75.44
N GLY A 746 -7.74 -1.99 -74.83
CA GLY A 746 -6.37 -1.86 -74.33
C GLY A 746 -6.25 -1.03 -73.05
N SER A 747 -7.24 -1.12 -72.16
CA SER A 747 -7.28 -0.43 -70.86
C SER A 747 -6.65 -1.22 -69.70
N GLY A 748 -6.41 -2.52 -69.88
CA GLY A 748 -5.88 -3.39 -68.83
C GLY A 748 -4.37 -3.29 -68.65
N THR A 749 -3.85 -3.74 -67.50
CA THR A 749 -2.41 -3.72 -67.19
C THR A 749 -1.96 -4.97 -66.43
N ASP A 750 -0.76 -5.45 -66.74
CA ASP A 750 -0.07 -6.50 -65.97
C ASP A 750 0.93 -5.92 -64.95
N ALA A 751 1.02 -4.59 -64.82
CA ALA A 751 1.94 -3.93 -63.89
C ALA A 751 1.47 -4.06 -62.42
N ASN A 752 2.41 -4.01 -61.46
CA ASN A 752 2.04 -4.08 -60.05
C ASN A 752 1.41 -2.77 -59.60
N VAL A 753 0.10 -2.80 -59.34
CA VAL A 753 -0.66 -1.65 -58.83
C VAL A 753 -0.57 -1.57 -57.31
N TYR A 754 -0.47 -0.35 -56.79
CA TYR A 754 -0.55 -0.04 -55.36
C TYR A 754 -1.37 1.21 -55.10
N ILE A 755 -1.83 1.33 -53.85
CA ILE A 755 -2.59 2.48 -53.35
C ILE A 755 -1.95 3.04 -52.07
N ILE A 756 -2.02 4.35 -51.88
CA ILE A 756 -1.72 5.06 -50.64
C ILE A 756 -2.97 5.84 -50.26
N ILE A 757 -3.47 5.67 -49.04
CA ILE A 757 -4.63 6.40 -48.53
C ILE A 757 -4.14 7.48 -47.57
N PHE A 758 -4.68 8.70 -47.69
CA PHE A 758 -4.35 9.84 -46.84
C PHE A 758 -5.57 10.25 -46.02
N ASP A 759 -5.39 10.38 -44.71
CA ASP A 759 -6.35 11.03 -43.80
C ASP A 759 -5.80 12.40 -43.34
N SER A 760 -6.45 13.02 -42.37
CA SER A 760 -6.08 14.34 -41.79
C SER A 760 -4.79 14.32 -40.97
N PHE A 761 -4.26 13.15 -40.60
CA PHE A 761 -3.19 12.99 -39.62
C PHE A 761 -2.00 12.15 -40.12
N LYS A 762 -2.21 11.19 -41.03
CA LYS A 762 -1.24 10.18 -41.50
C LYS A 762 -1.58 9.66 -42.91
N ASN A 763 -0.70 8.80 -43.45
CA ASN A 763 -0.97 8.02 -44.67
C ASN A 763 -0.59 6.55 -44.45
N THR A 764 -1.17 5.66 -45.26
CA THR A 764 -1.01 4.19 -45.10
C THR A 764 0.31 3.63 -45.63
N GLY A 765 1.17 4.45 -46.24
CA GLY A 765 2.25 3.96 -47.10
C GLY A 765 1.71 3.24 -48.36
N LYS A 766 2.62 2.73 -49.21
CA LYS A 766 2.28 2.01 -50.44
C LYS A 766 1.75 0.61 -50.12
N ILE A 767 0.46 0.39 -50.37
CA ILE A 767 -0.20 -0.90 -50.20
C ILE A 767 -0.29 -1.59 -51.57
N PRO A 768 0.39 -2.74 -51.77
CA PRO A 768 0.32 -3.46 -53.05
C PRO A 768 -1.01 -4.22 -53.22
N LEU A 769 -1.67 -4.04 -54.36
CA LEU A 769 -2.96 -4.66 -54.68
C LEU A 769 -2.76 -5.95 -55.51
N LYS A 770 -2.28 -7.01 -54.87
CA LYS A 770 -1.83 -8.25 -55.57
C LYS A 770 -2.86 -9.37 -55.64
N ASN A 771 -3.68 -9.54 -54.60
CA ASN A 771 -4.55 -10.71 -54.45
C ASN A 771 -6.03 -10.30 -54.59
N SER A 772 -6.47 -10.03 -55.82
CA SER A 772 -7.89 -9.76 -56.10
C SER A 772 -8.75 -10.97 -55.71
N LYS A 773 -9.91 -10.71 -55.12
CA LYS A 773 -10.90 -11.74 -54.76
C LYS A 773 -11.83 -12.08 -55.91
N THR A 774 -11.96 -11.20 -56.90
CA THR A 774 -12.87 -11.39 -58.03
C THR A 774 -12.18 -12.10 -59.18
N TYR A 775 -10.95 -11.72 -59.53
CA TYR A 775 -10.23 -12.29 -60.67
C TYR A 775 -8.79 -12.69 -60.30
N LYS A 776 -8.29 -13.78 -60.91
CA LYS A 776 -6.90 -14.22 -60.72
C LYS A 776 -5.89 -13.31 -61.43
N ASN A 777 -6.25 -12.75 -62.59
CA ASN A 777 -5.51 -11.67 -63.23
C ASN A 777 -6.28 -10.36 -63.03
N PRO A 778 -5.84 -9.50 -62.10
CA PRO A 778 -6.53 -8.23 -61.81
C PRO A 778 -6.17 -7.14 -62.83
N PHE A 779 -6.97 -6.09 -62.86
CA PHE A 779 -6.78 -4.88 -63.65
C PHE A 779 -6.92 -5.06 -65.17
N GLU A 780 -7.74 -6.03 -65.60
CA GLU A 780 -8.08 -6.22 -67.01
C GLU A 780 -9.15 -5.23 -67.49
N GLN A 781 -9.25 -5.05 -68.80
CA GLN A 781 -10.25 -4.16 -69.41
C GLN A 781 -11.67 -4.46 -68.90
N GLY A 782 -12.36 -3.43 -68.40
CA GLY A 782 -13.73 -3.52 -67.89
C GLY A 782 -13.89 -4.27 -66.55
N HIS A 783 -12.81 -4.75 -65.93
CA HIS A 783 -12.90 -5.50 -64.68
C HIS A 783 -13.10 -4.60 -63.45
N ARG A 784 -13.83 -5.16 -62.47
CA ARG A 784 -13.91 -4.68 -61.08
C ARG A 784 -13.14 -5.65 -60.21
N ASP A 785 -12.00 -5.20 -59.71
CA ASP A 785 -11.10 -6.00 -58.87
C ASP A 785 -11.23 -5.61 -57.40
N GLU A 786 -11.50 -6.61 -56.55
CA GLU A 786 -11.76 -6.39 -55.13
C GLU A 786 -10.61 -6.88 -54.26
N PHE A 787 -10.12 -6.00 -53.40
CA PHE A 787 -9.03 -6.26 -52.47
C PHE A 787 -9.49 -6.02 -51.05
N HIS A 788 -9.23 -6.98 -50.18
CA HIS A 788 -9.52 -6.88 -48.76
C HIS A 788 -8.23 -6.57 -48.00
N ILE A 789 -8.24 -5.45 -47.29
CA ILE A 789 -7.04 -4.90 -46.64
C ILE A 789 -7.40 -4.51 -45.21
N GLU A 790 -6.55 -4.92 -44.27
CA GLU A 790 -6.65 -4.53 -42.86
C GLU A 790 -5.72 -3.35 -42.63
N LEU A 791 -6.29 -2.21 -42.20
CA LEU A 791 -5.56 -0.97 -41.99
C LEU A 791 -5.84 -0.43 -40.59
N THR A 792 -4.82 0.18 -39.96
CA THR A 792 -5.02 0.94 -38.71
C THR A 792 -6.03 2.04 -38.96
N GLU A 793 -7.01 2.17 -38.06
CA GLU A 793 -8.18 3.02 -38.23
C GLU A 793 -7.79 4.45 -38.66
N PHE A 794 -8.50 4.91 -39.68
CA PHE A 794 -8.45 6.26 -40.22
C PHE A 794 -9.89 6.76 -40.35
N ASP A 795 -10.09 8.06 -40.16
CA ASP A 795 -11.43 8.67 -40.08
C ASP A 795 -12.17 8.60 -41.41
N SER A 796 -11.74 9.42 -42.37
CA SER A 796 -12.26 9.47 -43.73
C SER A 796 -11.11 9.81 -44.67
N PRO A 797 -10.98 9.09 -45.79
CA PRO A 797 -9.90 9.33 -46.73
C PRO A 797 -10.11 10.69 -47.41
N ILE A 798 -9.20 11.63 -47.18
CA ILE A 798 -9.24 12.97 -47.79
C ILE A 798 -8.76 12.91 -49.24
N LYS A 799 -7.81 12.01 -49.51
CA LYS A 799 -7.33 11.69 -50.86
C LYS A 799 -6.69 10.31 -50.90
N ILE A 800 -6.57 9.77 -52.11
CA ILE A 800 -5.78 8.57 -52.37
C ILE A 800 -4.71 8.88 -53.42
N LYS A 801 -3.62 8.11 -53.40
CA LYS A 801 -2.73 7.96 -54.56
C LYS A 801 -2.79 6.55 -55.05
N ILE A 802 -2.97 6.36 -56.35
CA ILE A 802 -2.92 5.05 -56.99
C ILE A 802 -1.93 5.09 -58.13
N GLY A 803 -1.14 4.04 -58.27
CA GLY A 803 -0.09 3.97 -59.29
C GLY A 803 0.37 2.56 -59.56
N HIS A 804 1.19 2.42 -60.59
CA HIS A 804 1.75 1.15 -61.02
C HIS A 804 3.28 1.28 -61.19
N ASP A 805 3.98 0.15 -61.18
CA ASP A 805 5.45 0.13 -61.28
C ASP A 805 5.99 0.02 -62.72
N ASN A 806 5.10 0.06 -63.71
CA ASN A 806 5.44 -0.06 -65.14
C ASN A 806 6.23 -1.34 -65.48
N SER A 807 6.03 -2.41 -64.71
CA SER A 807 6.58 -3.73 -65.01
C SER A 807 5.62 -4.56 -65.88
N GLY A 808 6.14 -5.52 -66.65
CA GLY A 808 5.32 -6.40 -67.51
C GLY A 808 5.15 -5.91 -68.95
N PHE A 809 4.32 -6.62 -69.73
CA PHE A 809 3.90 -6.26 -71.09
C PHE A 809 2.56 -5.53 -71.02
N GLY A 810 2.35 -4.47 -71.82
CA GLY A 810 1.08 -3.72 -71.78
C GLY A 810 0.88 -2.92 -70.49
N THR A 811 1.85 -2.08 -70.12
CA THR A 811 1.87 -1.38 -68.84
C THR A 811 0.95 -0.16 -68.75
N ASP A 812 0.45 0.30 -69.90
CA ASP A 812 -0.51 1.40 -70.00
C ASP A 812 -1.83 0.99 -69.36
N TRP A 813 -2.27 1.73 -68.34
CA TRP A 813 -3.45 1.37 -67.56
C TRP A 813 -4.52 2.45 -67.63
N SER A 814 -5.78 2.08 -67.84
CA SER A 814 -6.89 3.03 -67.83
C SER A 814 -7.76 2.82 -66.60
N LEU A 815 -7.59 3.68 -65.59
CA LEU A 815 -8.38 3.63 -64.37
C LEU A 815 -9.69 4.42 -64.55
N ASP A 816 -10.82 3.76 -64.32
CA ASP A 816 -12.13 4.45 -64.27
C ASP A 816 -12.33 5.11 -62.91
N ARG A 817 -12.37 4.32 -61.83
CA ARG A 817 -12.49 4.81 -60.46
C ARG A 817 -11.99 3.81 -59.42
N VAL A 818 -11.79 4.29 -58.20
CA VAL A 818 -11.53 3.46 -57.01
C VAL A 818 -12.66 3.67 -56.01
N GLU A 819 -13.17 2.59 -55.45
CA GLU A 819 -14.16 2.61 -54.37
C GLU A 819 -13.52 2.02 -53.11
N ILE A 820 -13.63 2.74 -51.98
CA ILE A 820 -13.19 2.25 -50.67
C ILE A 820 -14.43 2.11 -49.80
N GLU A 821 -14.66 0.92 -49.29
CA GLU A 821 -15.80 0.61 -48.42
C GLU A 821 -15.31 0.14 -47.05
N ARG A 822 -15.96 0.66 -46.00
CA ARG A 822 -15.79 0.25 -44.61
C ARG A 822 -17.08 -0.43 -44.14
N PRO A 823 -17.19 -1.76 -44.27
CA PRO A 823 -18.44 -2.47 -43.99
C PRO A 823 -18.91 -2.31 -42.54
N SER A 824 -17.98 -2.20 -41.58
CA SER A 824 -18.30 -2.08 -40.15
C SER A 824 -19.11 -0.82 -39.80
N LEU A 825 -18.94 0.25 -40.58
CA LEU A 825 -19.65 1.53 -40.39
C LEU A 825 -20.62 1.85 -41.54
N ASN A 826 -20.78 0.93 -42.50
CA ASN A 826 -21.58 1.13 -43.71
C ASN A 826 -21.20 2.43 -44.45
N GLN A 827 -19.90 2.74 -44.53
CA GLN A 827 -19.36 3.92 -45.20
C GLN A 827 -18.70 3.54 -46.52
N LYS A 828 -18.91 4.36 -47.56
CA LYS A 828 -18.35 4.16 -48.90
C LYS A 828 -17.85 5.48 -49.47
N TRP A 829 -16.65 5.48 -50.01
CA TRP A 829 -16.02 6.61 -50.70
C TRP A 829 -15.69 6.24 -52.14
N ILE A 830 -16.00 7.13 -53.07
CA ILE A 830 -15.79 6.93 -54.50
C ILE A 830 -14.79 7.97 -55.00
N PHE A 831 -13.74 7.51 -55.68
CA PHE A 831 -12.65 8.32 -56.22
C PHE A 831 -12.64 8.18 -57.75
N PRO A 832 -13.36 9.03 -58.49
CA PRO A 832 -13.43 8.97 -59.94
C PRO A 832 -12.12 9.48 -60.58
N TYR A 833 -11.75 8.90 -61.73
CA TYR A 833 -10.68 9.43 -62.56
C TYR A 833 -11.07 9.54 -64.04
N GLY A 834 -11.56 8.43 -64.62
CA GLY A 834 -12.08 8.39 -65.99
C GLY A 834 -11.07 8.73 -67.10
N LYS A 835 -9.75 8.55 -66.87
CA LYS A 835 -8.67 8.88 -67.84
C LYS A 835 -7.59 7.78 -67.87
N LYS A 836 -6.79 7.74 -68.95
CA LYS A 836 -5.67 6.79 -69.12
C LYS A 836 -4.40 7.22 -68.36
N LEU A 837 -3.82 6.31 -67.58
CA LEU A 837 -2.47 6.37 -67.01
C LEU A 837 -1.49 5.72 -68.01
N THR A 838 -0.95 6.49 -68.93
CA THR A 838 0.02 6.01 -69.94
C THR A 838 1.33 6.77 -69.88
N GLN A 839 2.44 6.09 -70.19
CA GLN A 839 3.78 6.68 -70.20
C GLN A 839 4.03 7.67 -71.37
N LEU A 840 3.06 7.80 -72.28
CA LEU A 840 3.21 8.45 -73.60
C LEU A 840 2.75 9.93 -73.70
N ASN A 841 2.26 10.54 -72.62
CA ASN A 841 1.91 11.97 -72.61
C ASN A 841 2.98 12.80 -71.86
N GLU A 842 3.05 14.11 -72.16
CA GLU A 842 4.12 15.05 -71.73
C GLU A 842 4.44 15.05 -70.23
N GLU A 843 3.57 14.52 -69.37
CA GLU A 843 3.74 14.48 -67.93
C GLU A 843 4.27 13.16 -67.33
N LYS A 844 4.43 12.07 -68.11
CA LYS A 844 4.96 10.74 -67.67
C LYS A 844 4.56 10.32 -66.23
N ARG A 845 3.26 10.33 -65.90
CA ARG A 845 2.80 10.03 -64.54
C ARG A 845 2.36 8.56 -64.42
N ILE A 846 3.11 7.77 -63.65
CA ILE A 846 2.80 6.38 -63.24
C ILE A 846 2.07 6.29 -61.88
N GLU A 847 1.81 7.45 -61.27
CA GLU A 847 1.06 7.65 -60.03
C GLU A 847 0.12 8.85 -60.21
N ILE A 848 -1.09 8.75 -59.66
CA ILE A 848 -2.03 9.87 -59.62
C ILE A 848 -2.68 10.04 -58.26
N GLU A 849 -2.92 11.30 -57.87
CA GLU A 849 -3.71 11.63 -56.68
C GLU A 849 -5.18 11.83 -57.08
N LEU A 850 -6.09 11.17 -56.38
CA LEU A 850 -7.55 11.28 -56.55
C LEU A 850 -8.18 11.75 -55.24
N TYR A 851 -9.28 12.50 -55.35
CA TYR A 851 -10.05 13.03 -54.22
C TYR A 851 -11.44 12.39 -54.24
N PRO A 852 -12.07 12.19 -53.07
CA PRO A 852 -13.39 11.56 -53.02
C PRO A 852 -14.43 12.48 -53.66
N GLU A 853 -15.44 11.90 -54.31
CA GLU A 853 -16.64 12.64 -54.72
C GLU A 853 -17.29 13.27 -53.48
N THR A 854 -17.54 14.57 -53.54
CA THR A 854 -18.35 15.26 -52.54
C THR A 854 -19.80 14.81 -52.74
N ASN A 855 -20.34 14.06 -51.78
CA ASN A 855 -21.78 13.81 -51.70
C ASN A 855 -22.56 15.09 -51.40
#